data_AF-A0A1H1YE78-F1
#
_entry.id   AF-A0A1H1YE78-F1
#
_cell.length_a   1.000
_cell.length_b   1.000
_cell.length_c   1.000
_cell.angle_alpha   90.00
_cell.angle_beta   90.00
_cell.angle_gamma   90.00
#
_symmetry.space_group_name_H-M   'P 1'
#
loop_
_entity.id
_entity.type
_entity.pdbx_description
1 polymer ?
#
loop_
_entity_poly.entity_id
_entity_poly.type
_entity_poly.pdbx_seq_one_letter_code
_entity_poly.pdbx_strand_id
1 'polypeptide(L)'
;MDGSRVHYDAVRRALENGNAAIMVGAGFSRNAENGDHLATWYEVAQELWRELNPDKGELKEFSTSMVTQLGEQYARVFSKPALEDLLKRLIPDDKVSPGVLHKKLLALQWCEVFTTNYDTLLERASENIVDHAHYVVTCREDIPQSKMLNRRRIVKLHGSFPSQRPFIFTEEDYRRYPDQSAPFVNLVRQSILENIFCLIGFSGDDPNFLHWIGWVRDVLDQHALPIYLFLGSAPTLGQQRLLEARRVTPVVLPMVEGIEESDYAARYSELFRILKEPLCADKNSWGIFSNYIALPNTPTVSNDEKLDYVLRNYLDLQQARASYPGWFVAPRDVRQRFSSSVRRISAYLYSAELQDHILQIMPHVGVAIMADYAWHNEILLQCFDDGLAEFSIKLLSETEDLKFKDAITEHEYLSEFSIQSQSSFNEKWKEVAISLVRWARQELRPGEYESLHAKIVNKFANDLHIKDELIYENVLLALYKGDRDVAKTMLMNWEIRSPDGYMYVRKGMLLGEVGDVSLGLAISLVGLKKIRKNQRSKTSSVYYLSQEAWACLTISYLQKSLAWSVSFHEEEGDLEYEFHPDELNQRLADLAAIDHDVMQEHQLLMADLNAETPPPSQPASRIPLFELGNYSTTRHIGNSSTFDKKTDAAFAWLSLSDRVSLVPRVGNTTFDISTFSQAAWWVQYVDSMERVLSVMIRTLNKKMLEPRTNNQLMHSAGWLSRYQVARVKENLASSICIRSLSVVERFFESSHDDDELARIAEFHLELVGRLVVRLTDSEVVYSFGERIVALHHGKVIGRHSEIWKTLATCLARCFENLNSIDRGRLARSIATIPSLTHDASIRSFYQNSWVMFHKIEKRPDDLAVDFVSAEIRKDIDELIFILKDSEENNTGPRSNLAGIWQRLFWMREWGFINELQAQEIYALLVSKESWSIIPGHHYWAPLLWMTDSIRAQNSTFKKWLFNQKIKPFRVLSDNERSHADKRISWRLGVNDDFFVNMAASLERSKWSRKDFIKSILIVKEWWDDEWNLIRQNIERINELVEMTLERLNDLDIIVARLIDEHGHEAFCNSEVFSWVSNVRKESSLVGAEFLRTRVAEVFSQTNDELLEVEKKLISGLLCSDVSRANKSLSVLWYWLKHPKSSNFSPPAALVETITAIISTRRMPVLFSVLNLMADLVLRHPRWLNISSYIMLASGLNMLLEELRYDNRPNGTGIPDEVVPELRLGCLRLAKALQHIDSNEIKTVARMWIGQAISDPLPELRYFN
;
A
#
# COMPACT_ATOMS: atom_id res chain seq x y z
N MET A 1 -43.24 -13.96 37.06
CA MET A 1 -42.89 -14.37 35.67
C MET A 1 -41.39 -14.69 35.49
N ASP A 2 -40.51 -14.45 36.47
CA ASP A 2 -39.06 -14.71 36.32
C ASP A 2 -38.62 -16.19 36.30
N GLY A 3 -39.40 -17.12 36.86
CA GLY A 3 -38.99 -18.53 37.00
C GLY A 3 -38.84 -19.29 35.67
N SER A 4 -39.71 -19.04 34.69
CA SER A 4 -39.71 -19.79 33.42
C SER A 4 -38.59 -19.37 32.46
N ARG A 5 -38.07 -18.13 32.59
CA ARG A 5 -37.05 -17.60 31.67
C ARG A 5 -35.70 -18.32 31.81
N VAL A 6 -35.34 -18.72 33.02
CA VAL A 6 -34.16 -19.53 33.30
C VAL A 6 -34.20 -20.86 32.54
N HIS A 7 -35.38 -21.49 32.45
CA HIS A 7 -35.57 -22.74 31.71
C HIS A 7 -35.50 -22.54 30.20
N TYR A 8 -36.09 -21.45 29.67
CA TYR A 8 -35.95 -21.10 28.26
C TYR A 8 -34.49 -20.85 27.87
N ASP A 9 -33.72 -20.13 28.69
CA ASP A 9 -32.31 -19.88 28.43
C ASP A 9 -31.46 -21.16 28.51
N ALA A 10 -31.81 -22.10 29.38
CA ALA A 10 -31.17 -23.42 29.43
C ALA A 10 -31.42 -24.22 28.14
N VAL A 11 -32.65 -24.23 27.63
CA VAL A 11 -33.00 -24.88 26.35
C VAL A 11 -32.33 -24.17 25.18
N ARG A 12 -32.29 -22.84 25.15
CA ARG A 12 -31.58 -22.05 24.12
C ARG A 12 -30.08 -22.39 24.08
N ARG A 13 -29.42 -22.45 25.24
CA ARG A 13 -28.01 -22.89 25.35
C ARG A 13 -27.81 -24.29 24.81
N ALA A 14 -28.72 -25.22 25.12
CA ALA A 14 -28.61 -26.58 24.62
C ALA A 14 -28.86 -26.67 23.11
N LEU A 15 -29.80 -25.90 22.55
CA LEU A 15 -30.03 -25.80 21.11
C LEU A 15 -28.80 -25.26 20.37
N GLU A 16 -28.20 -24.15 20.82
CA GLU A 16 -26.99 -23.58 20.19
C GLU A 16 -25.78 -24.52 20.26
N ASN A 17 -25.65 -25.31 21.33
CA ASN A 17 -24.55 -26.27 21.48
C ASN A 17 -24.84 -27.64 20.84
N GLY A 18 -26.01 -27.83 20.20
CA GLY A 18 -26.40 -29.10 19.58
C GLY A 18 -26.71 -30.23 20.57
N ASN A 19 -27.03 -29.90 21.83
CA ASN A 19 -27.27 -30.86 22.92
C ASN A 19 -28.74 -30.84 23.41
N ALA A 20 -29.69 -30.57 22.52
CA ALA A 20 -31.12 -30.52 22.83
C ALA A 20 -31.91 -31.48 21.92
N ALA A 21 -32.64 -32.40 22.54
CA ALA A 21 -33.55 -33.33 21.85
C ALA A 21 -34.99 -33.00 22.22
N ILE A 22 -35.93 -33.37 21.35
CA ILE A 22 -37.35 -33.11 21.56
C ILE A 22 -38.23 -34.33 21.30
N MET A 23 -39.25 -34.52 22.12
CA MET A 23 -40.35 -35.45 21.91
C MET A 23 -41.62 -34.67 21.60
N VAL A 24 -42.25 -34.99 20.48
CA VAL A 24 -43.48 -34.36 19.99
C VAL A 24 -44.64 -35.35 20.11
N GLY A 25 -45.67 -34.99 20.88
CA GLY A 25 -46.87 -35.79 21.08
C GLY A 25 -48.07 -35.34 20.25
N ALA A 26 -49.17 -36.11 20.35
CA ALA A 26 -50.36 -35.93 19.52
C ALA A 26 -51.09 -34.59 19.78
N GLY A 27 -50.90 -34.00 20.96
CA GLY A 27 -51.43 -32.67 21.28
C GLY A 27 -50.82 -31.56 20.42
N PHE A 28 -49.61 -31.76 19.86
CA PHE A 28 -49.02 -30.80 18.95
C PHE A 28 -49.59 -30.92 17.52
N SER A 29 -49.96 -32.13 17.10
CA SER A 29 -50.55 -32.40 15.76
C SER A 29 -51.86 -31.64 15.52
N ARG A 30 -52.60 -31.26 16.57
CA ARG A 30 -53.80 -30.40 16.45
C ARG A 30 -53.52 -29.00 15.89
N ASN A 31 -52.27 -28.54 15.90
CA ASN A 31 -51.86 -27.29 15.27
C ASN A 31 -51.65 -27.40 13.75
N ALA A 32 -52.04 -28.53 13.14
CA ALA A 32 -52.07 -28.72 11.69
C ALA A 32 -53.21 -27.92 11.03
N GLU A 33 -53.09 -27.66 9.74
CA GLU A 33 -54.23 -27.20 8.94
C GLU A 33 -55.28 -28.32 8.91
N ASN A 34 -56.52 -28.00 9.30
CA ASN A 34 -57.58 -28.99 9.55
C ASN A 34 -57.24 -29.96 10.70
N GLY A 35 -56.40 -29.56 11.66
CA GLY A 35 -55.97 -30.39 12.78
C GLY A 35 -57.07 -30.82 13.76
N ASP A 36 -58.21 -30.12 13.79
CA ASP A 36 -59.40 -30.50 14.56
C ASP A 36 -59.97 -31.87 14.14
N HIS A 37 -59.64 -32.34 12.94
CA HIS A 37 -60.01 -33.67 12.45
C HIS A 37 -59.14 -34.80 13.02
N LEU A 38 -58.04 -34.50 13.71
CA LEU A 38 -57.19 -35.50 14.35
C LEU A 38 -57.71 -35.84 15.75
N ALA A 39 -58.12 -37.09 15.93
CA ALA A 39 -58.58 -37.57 17.22
C ALA A 39 -57.46 -37.61 18.26
N THR A 40 -57.74 -37.08 19.44
CA THR A 40 -56.93 -37.23 20.65
C THR A 40 -57.07 -38.63 21.22
N TRP A 41 -56.17 -39.02 22.13
CA TRP A 41 -56.28 -40.31 22.84
C TRP A 41 -57.62 -40.50 23.56
N TYR A 42 -58.23 -39.42 24.05
CA TYR A 42 -59.56 -39.45 24.65
C TYR A 42 -60.65 -39.77 23.62
N GLU A 43 -60.65 -39.09 22.48
CA GLU A 43 -61.62 -39.31 21.40
C GLU A 43 -61.47 -40.72 20.78
N VAL A 44 -60.23 -41.21 20.66
CA VAL A 44 -59.97 -42.60 20.25
C VAL A 44 -60.53 -43.60 21.26
N ALA A 45 -60.34 -43.36 22.56
CA ALA A 45 -60.89 -44.22 23.60
C ALA A 45 -62.43 -44.19 23.63
N GLN A 46 -63.02 -43.01 23.41
CA GLN A 46 -64.47 -42.85 23.34
C GLN A 46 -65.07 -43.59 22.15
N GLU A 47 -64.41 -43.56 21.00
CA GLU A 47 -64.85 -44.30 19.81
C GLU A 47 -64.70 -45.82 19.98
N LEU A 48 -63.55 -46.28 20.53
CA LEU A 48 -63.33 -47.69 20.89
C LEU A 48 -64.40 -48.18 21.86
N TRP A 49 -64.70 -47.39 22.89
CA TRP A 49 -65.74 -47.70 23.86
C TRP A 49 -67.12 -47.78 23.22
N ARG A 50 -67.46 -46.84 22.34
CA ARG A 50 -68.74 -46.77 21.63
C ARG A 50 -68.96 -47.99 20.73
N GLU A 51 -67.95 -48.39 19.96
CA GLU A 51 -68.06 -49.56 19.07
C GLU A 51 -68.03 -50.90 19.84
N LEU A 52 -67.31 -50.98 20.97
CA LEU A 52 -67.28 -52.16 21.85
C LEU A 52 -68.53 -52.32 22.72
N ASN A 53 -69.10 -51.21 23.20
CA ASN A 53 -70.20 -51.18 24.16
C ASN A 53 -71.31 -50.18 23.74
N PRO A 54 -72.01 -50.42 22.60
CA PRO A 54 -72.98 -49.48 22.06
C PRO A 54 -74.14 -49.14 23.03
N ASP A 55 -74.49 -50.05 23.93
CA ASP A 55 -75.63 -49.91 24.86
C ASP A 55 -75.27 -49.21 26.19
N LYS A 56 -74.00 -48.89 26.46
CA LYS A 56 -73.52 -48.40 27.78
C LYS A 56 -73.30 -46.90 27.90
N GLY A 57 -73.61 -46.11 26.86
CA GLY A 57 -73.43 -44.65 26.86
C GLY A 57 -71.96 -44.22 26.81
N GLU A 58 -71.70 -42.92 27.05
CA GLU A 58 -70.34 -42.34 26.95
C GLU A 58 -69.38 -42.82 28.06
N LEU A 59 -68.09 -42.86 27.72
CA LEU A 59 -67.01 -43.20 28.64
C LEU A 59 -66.85 -42.09 29.70
N LYS A 60 -67.06 -42.41 30.99
CA LYS A 60 -67.06 -41.42 32.09
C LYS A 60 -65.69 -41.23 32.77
N GLU A 61 -64.85 -42.26 32.76
CA GLU A 61 -63.51 -42.23 33.36
C GLU A 61 -62.47 -42.53 32.28
N PHE A 62 -61.38 -41.74 32.26
CA PHE A 62 -60.33 -41.85 31.25
C PHE A 62 -58.95 -42.01 31.90
N SER A 63 -58.20 -42.99 31.43
CA SER A 63 -56.77 -43.15 31.72
C SER A 63 -56.06 -43.78 30.52
N THR A 64 -54.79 -43.45 30.30
CA THR A 64 -54.00 -44.00 29.18
C THR A 64 -53.95 -45.53 29.19
N SER A 65 -53.84 -46.14 30.37
CA SER A 65 -53.89 -47.60 30.54
C SER A 65 -55.22 -48.20 30.08
N MET A 66 -56.34 -47.53 30.39
CA MET A 66 -57.66 -47.97 29.95
C MET A 66 -57.78 -47.95 28.43
N VAL A 67 -57.21 -46.95 27.74
CA VAL A 67 -57.24 -46.90 26.28
C VAL A 67 -56.46 -48.07 25.65
N THR A 68 -55.28 -48.41 26.16
CA THR A 68 -54.51 -49.56 25.66
C THR A 68 -55.23 -50.89 25.89
N GLN A 69 -55.98 -51.01 26.99
CA GLN A 69 -56.84 -52.15 27.30
C GLN A 69 -58.07 -52.21 26.39
N LEU A 70 -58.72 -51.08 26.12
CA LEU A 70 -59.82 -50.99 25.15
C LEU A 70 -59.33 -51.36 23.75
N GLY A 71 -58.12 -50.94 23.38
CA GLY A 71 -57.46 -51.36 22.14
C GLY A 71 -57.25 -52.87 22.06
N GLU A 72 -56.75 -53.51 23.13
CA GLU A 72 -56.61 -54.97 23.19
C GLU A 72 -57.98 -55.67 23.09
N GLN A 73 -58.99 -55.20 23.82
CA GLN A 73 -60.35 -55.73 23.73
C GLN A 73 -60.91 -55.60 22.31
N TYR A 74 -60.74 -54.45 21.67
CA TYR A 74 -61.16 -54.21 20.30
C TYR A 74 -60.46 -55.13 19.31
N ALA A 75 -59.13 -55.30 19.44
CA ALA A 75 -58.35 -56.19 18.59
C ALA A 75 -58.74 -57.67 18.76
N ARG A 76 -59.22 -58.08 19.95
CA ARG A 76 -59.72 -59.44 20.23
C ARG A 76 -61.14 -59.68 19.78
N VAL A 77 -62.01 -58.67 19.89
CA VAL A 77 -63.43 -58.75 19.50
C VAL A 77 -63.60 -58.67 17.98
N PHE A 78 -62.91 -57.72 17.33
CA PHE A 78 -63.05 -57.50 15.89
C PHE A 78 -61.89 -58.10 15.10
N SER A 79 -60.69 -57.52 15.22
CA SER A 79 -59.39 -58.03 14.77
C SER A 79 -58.34 -56.90 14.87
N LYS A 80 -57.05 -57.24 14.80
CA LYS A 80 -55.97 -56.22 14.75
C LYS A 80 -56.07 -55.32 13.50
N PRO A 81 -56.32 -55.80 12.27
CA PRO A 81 -56.54 -54.94 11.11
C PRO A 81 -57.74 -53.97 11.27
N ALA A 82 -58.85 -54.42 11.87
CA ALA A 82 -60.01 -53.55 12.12
C ALA A 82 -59.66 -52.38 13.06
N LEU A 83 -58.84 -52.64 14.10
CA LEU A 83 -58.32 -51.60 14.98
C LEU A 83 -57.46 -50.57 14.21
N GLU A 84 -56.62 -51.02 13.29
CA GLU A 84 -55.80 -50.12 12.47
C GLU A 84 -56.63 -49.29 11.50
N ASP A 85 -57.67 -49.87 10.89
CA ASP A 85 -58.59 -49.15 10.02
C ASP A 85 -59.40 -48.10 10.80
N LEU A 86 -59.79 -48.42 12.04
CA LEU A 86 -60.36 -47.46 12.98
C LEU A 86 -59.38 -46.32 13.28
N LEU A 87 -58.12 -46.62 13.58
CA LEU A 87 -57.08 -45.59 13.82
C LEU A 87 -56.86 -44.70 12.59
N LYS A 88 -56.83 -45.26 11.37
CA LYS A 88 -56.72 -44.49 10.12
C LYS A 88 -57.92 -43.58 9.88
N ARG A 89 -59.13 -44.04 10.23
CA ARG A 89 -60.36 -43.24 10.14
C ARG A 89 -60.37 -42.07 11.13
N LEU A 90 -59.85 -42.30 12.33
CA LEU A 90 -59.78 -41.30 13.40
C LEU A 90 -58.59 -40.34 13.27
N ILE A 91 -57.56 -40.74 12.54
CA ILE A 91 -56.34 -39.95 12.28
C ILE A 91 -56.13 -39.91 10.75
N PRO A 92 -56.93 -39.13 10.01
CA PRO A 92 -56.86 -39.05 8.56
C PRO A 92 -55.66 -38.19 8.10
N ASP A 93 -54.46 -38.78 8.15
CA ASP A 93 -53.18 -38.11 7.84
C ASP A 93 -53.18 -37.44 6.44
N ASP A 94 -53.84 -38.05 5.46
CA ASP A 94 -53.96 -37.54 4.08
C ASP A 94 -54.85 -36.30 3.96
N LYS A 95 -55.74 -36.03 4.93
CA LYS A 95 -56.67 -34.90 4.93
C LYS A 95 -56.19 -33.69 5.73
N VAL A 96 -55.06 -33.82 6.42
CA VAL A 96 -54.44 -32.75 7.20
C VAL A 96 -53.10 -32.37 6.61
N SER A 97 -52.70 -31.11 6.77
CA SER A 97 -51.42 -30.59 6.28
C SER A 97 -50.63 -29.93 7.41
N PRO A 98 -49.29 -30.00 7.39
CA PRO A 98 -48.47 -29.40 8.44
C PRO A 98 -48.64 -27.89 8.50
N GLY A 99 -49.14 -27.38 9.63
CA GLY A 99 -49.26 -25.95 9.89
C GLY A 99 -47.91 -25.25 10.14
N VAL A 100 -47.92 -23.92 10.21
CA VAL A 100 -46.71 -23.08 10.38
C VAL A 100 -45.88 -23.46 11.60
N LEU A 101 -46.51 -23.92 12.68
CA LEU A 101 -45.81 -24.31 13.91
C LEU A 101 -44.91 -25.53 13.74
N HIS A 102 -45.27 -26.49 12.88
CA HIS A 102 -44.44 -27.66 12.59
C HIS A 102 -43.13 -27.24 11.90
N LYS A 103 -43.21 -26.26 10.98
CA LYS A 103 -42.04 -25.68 10.32
C LYS A 103 -41.18 -24.89 11.31
N LYS A 104 -41.79 -24.07 12.17
CA LYS A 104 -41.06 -23.30 13.21
C LYS A 104 -40.34 -24.22 14.20
N LEU A 105 -40.99 -25.32 14.61
CA LEU A 105 -40.42 -26.31 15.51
C LEU A 105 -39.15 -26.94 14.92
N LEU A 106 -39.23 -27.42 13.67
CA LEU A 106 -38.14 -28.09 12.97
C LEU A 106 -37.04 -27.14 12.48
N ALA A 107 -37.31 -25.83 12.42
CA ALA A 107 -36.31 -24.81 12.13
C ALA A 107 -35.31 -24.61 13.29
N LEU A 108 -35.65 -25.02 14.52
CA LEU A 108 -34.74 -24.98 15.67
C LEU A 108 -33.68 -26.08 15.57
N GLN A 109 -32.53 -25.88 16.24
CA GLN A 109 -31.38 -26.79 16.18
C GLN A 109 -31.51 -28.01 17.10
N TRP A 110 -32.56 -28.80 16.95
CA TRP A 110 -32.70 -30.08 17.65
C TRP A 110 -31.67 -31.09 17.14
N CYS A 111 -30.96 -31.76 18.05
CA CYS A 111 -30.10 -32.89 17.67
C CYS A 111 -30.95 -34.07 17.19
N GLU A 112 -32.07 -34.32 17.85
CA GLU A 112 -33.01 -35.40 17.55
C GLU A 112 -34.46 -35.01 17.84
N VAL A 113 -35.36 -35.42 16.95
CA VAL A 113 -36.81 -35.24 17.09
C VAL A 113 -37.44 -36.62 17.19
N PHE A 114 -38.02 -36.94 18.34
CA PHE A 114 -38.77 -38.17 18.60
C PHE A 114 -40.27 -37.91 18.53
N THR A 115 -41.04 -38.88 18.06
CA THR A 115 -42.50 -38.82 18.15
C THR A 115 -43.13 -40.20 18.31
N THR A 116 -44.21 -40.24 19.07
CA THR A 116 -45.12 -41.39 19.18
C THR A 116 -46.31 -41.27 18.24
N ASN A 117 -46.38 -40.21 17.43
CA ASN A 117 -47.50 -39.93 16.54
C ASN A 117 -47.41 -40.74 15.24
N TYR A 118 -48.57 -41.20 14.77
CA TYR A 118 -48.67 -41.97 13.52
C TYR A 118 -48.76 -41.08 12.26
N ASP A 119 -49.26 -39.85 12.40
CA ASP A 119 -49.37 -38.86 11.32
C ASP A 119 -48.00 -38.49 10.73
N THR A 120 -47.93 -38.01 9.49
CA THR A 120 -46.67 -37.67 8.80
C THR A 120 -46.39 -36.15 8.78
N LEU A 121 -46.93 -35.40 9.75
CA LEU A 121 -46.90 -33.94 9.72
C LEU A 121 -45.47 -33.38 9.90
N LEU A 122 -44.65 -33.99 10.76
CA LEU A 122 -43.26 -33.54 10.95
C LEU A 122 -42.39 -33.84 9.73
N GLU A 123 -42.62 -34.99 9.10
CA GLU A 123 -41.95 -35.44 7.90
C GLU A 123 -42.25 -34.50 6.73
N ARG A 124 -43.54 -34.27 6.46
CA ARG A 124 -44.00 -33.35 5.41
C ARG A 124 -43.61 -31.89 5.70
N ALA A 125 -43.54 -31.49 6.97
CA ALA A 125 -43.00 -30.17 7.33
C ALA A 125 -41.51 -30.05 7.02
N SER A 126 -40.74 -31.12 7.22
CA SER A 126 -39.29 -31.15 7.01
C SER A 126 -38.88 -31.02 5.54
N GLU A 127 -39.72 -31.45 4.59
CA GLU A 127 -39.48 -31.32 3.14
C GLU A 127 -39.34 -29.86 2.69
N ASN A 128 -39.92 -28.91 3.45
CA ASN A 128 -39.89 -27.48 3.15
C ASN A 128 -38.73 -26.74 3.83
N ILE A 129 -37.83 -27.44 4.52
CA ILE A 129 -36.70 -26.84 5.27
C ILE A 129 -35.40 -27.08 4.51
N VAL A 130 -34.86 -26.02 3.91
CA VAL A 130 -33.68 -26.09 3.02
C VAL A 130 -32.36 -26.10 3.81
N ASP A 131 -32.27 -25.29 4.87
CA ASP A 131 -31.00 -25.05 5.58
C ASP A 131 -30.51 -26.25 6.41
N HIS A 132 -31.41 -27.14 6.82
CA HIS A 132 -31.13 -28.29 7.70
C HIS A 132 -31.96 -29.53 7.32
N ALA A 133 -31.41 -30.38 6.45
CA ALA A 133 -32.10 -31.58 6.00
C ALA A 133 -32.33 -32.59 7.15
N HIS A 134 -33.57 -33.01 7.33
CA HIS A 134 -33.94 -34.08 8.27
C HIS A 134 -33.97 -35.44 7.56
N TYR A 135 -33.72 -36.50 8.31
CA TYR A 135 -33.80 -37.88 7.87
C TYR A 135 -34.81 -38.62 8.77
N VAL A 136 -35.84 -39.19 8.15
CA VAL A 136 -36.90 -39.88 8.86
C VAL A 136 -36.48 -41.32 9.12
N VAL A 137 -36.50 -41.73 10.39
CA VAL A 137 -36.16 -43.07 10.84
C VAL A 137 -37.46 -43.78 11.21
N THR A 138 -37.85 -44.75 10.39
CA THR A 138 -39.12 -45.48 10.54
C THR A 138 -38.93 -46.97 10.85
N CYS A 139 -37.78 -47.54 10.46
CA CYS A 139 -37.38 -48.91 10.76
C CYS A 139 -35.98 -48.97 11.40
N ARG A 140 -35.60 -50.12 11.95
CA ARG A 140 -34.30 -50.30 12.63
C ARG A 140 -33.12 -50.18 11.65
N GLU A 141 -33.34 -50.50 10.37
CA GLU A 141 -32.36 -50.41 9.29
C GLU A 141 -32.03 -48.95 8.90
N ASP A 142 -32.90 -47.99 9.23
CA ASP A 142 -32.70 -46.55 8.96
C ASP A 142 -31.74 -45.88 9.97
N ILE A 143 -31.60 -46.46 11.17
CA ILE A 143 -30.84 -45.86 12.28
C ILE A 143 -29.38 -45.54 11.88
N PRO A 144 -28.61 -46.43 11.25
CA PRO A 144 -27.22 -46.16 10.87
C PRO A 144 -27.07 -45.13 9.74
N GLN A 145 -28.04 -45.04 8.83
CA GLN A 145 -27.95 -44.22 7.61
C GLN A 145 -27.94 -42.72 7.94
N SER A 146 -28.68 -42.31 8.95
CA SER A 146 -28.74 -40.92 9.43
C SER A 146 -27.36 -40.31 9.75
N LYS A 147 -26.48 -41.08 10.39
CA LYS A 147 -25.14 -40.64 10.79
C LYS A 147 -24.17 -40.54 9.61
N MET A 148 -24.32 -41.41 8.60
CA MET A 148 -23.50 -41.37 7.37
C MET A 148 -23.83 -40.16 6.49
N LEU A 149 -25.09 -39.71 6.51
CA LEU A 149 -25.56 -38.58 5.70
C LEU A 149 -25.41 -37.23 6.40
N ASN A 150 -24.91 -37.20 7.64
CA ASN A 150 -24.80 -36.02 8.50
C ASN A 150 -26.11 -35.21 8.59
N ARG A 151 -27.26 -35.90 8.71
CA ARG A 151 -28.62 -35.32 8.77
C ARG A 151 -29.25 -35.49 10.15
N ARG A 152 -30.08 -34.52 10.56
CA ARG A 152 -30.85 -34.59 11.82
C ARG A 152 -31.95 -35.64 11.71
N ARG A 153 -32.28 -36.32 12.81
CA ARG A 153 -33.27 -37.43 12.78
C ARG A 153 -34.66 -37.00 13.21
N ILE A 154 -35.68 -37.46 12.48
CA ILE A 154 -37.07 -37.57 12.95
C ILE A 154 -37.35 -39.06 13.18
N VAL A 155 -37.48 -39.48 14.43
CA VAL A 155 -37.58 -40.90 14.82
C VAL A 155 -39.01 -41.25 15.20
N LYS A 156 -39.60 -42.18 14.46
CA LYS A 156 -40.95 -42.70 14.68
C LYS A 156 -40.92 -43.90 15.60
N LEU A 157 -41.37 -43.73 16.84
CA LEU A 157 -41.23 -44.75 17.87
C LEU A 157 -42.34 -45.79 17.84
N HIS A 158 -43.58 -45.41 17.51
CA HIS A 158 -44.77 -46.26 17.61
C HIS A 158 -45.32 -46.73 16.25
N GLY A 159 -44.59 -46.50 15.16
CA GLY A 159 -45.03 -46.74 13.78
C GLY A 159 -45.38 -45.45 13.03
N SER A 160 -45.74 -45.56 11.75
CA SER A 160 -46.06 -44.41 10.88
C SER A 160 -47.04 -44.79 9.78
N PHE A 161 -47.98 -43.91 9.46
CA PHE A 161 -48.78 -44.04 8.24
C PHE A 161 -47.92 -43.80 6.99
N PRO A 162 -48.31 -44.36 5.81
CA PRO A 162 -49.44 -45.26 5.57
C PRO A 162 -49.16 -46.75 5.85
N SER A 163 -47.88 -47.16 5.97
CA SER A 163 -47.49 -48.57 5.82
C SER A 163 -46.47 -49.12 6.83
N GLN A 164 -45.92 -48.32 7.74
CA GLN A 164 -44.88 -48.79 8.67
C GLN A 164 -45.49 -49.45 9.92
N ARG A 165 -45.39 -50.78 9.99
CA ARG A 165 -45.99 -51.66 11.01
C ARG A 165 -44.90 -52.30 11.89
N PRO A 166 -45.23 -52.71 13.14
CA PRO A 166 -46.54 -52.64 13.80
C PRO A 166 -46.84 -51.27 14.42
N PHE A 167 -48.13 -50.90 14.49
CA PHE A 167 -48.57 -49.76 15.32
C PHE A 167 -48.63 -50.16 16.79
N ILE A 168 -47.98 -49.39 17.65
CA ILE A 168 -47.90 -49.68 19.09
C ILE A 168 -49.08 -49.04 19.80
N PHE A 169 -50.16 -49.81 19.99
CA PHE A 169 -51.40 -49.31 20.57
C PHE A 169 -52.01 -50.23 21.64
N THR A 170 -51.98 -51.54 21.44
CA THR A 170 -52.60 -52.50 22.39
C THR A 170 -51.72 -52.73 23.62
N GLU A 171 -52.31 -53.19 24.72
CA GLU A 171 -51.57 -53.55 25.95
C GLU A 171 -50.42 -54.54 25.66
N GLU A 172 -50.65 -55.53 24.78
CA GLU A 172 -49.63 -56.50 24.41
C GLU A 172 -48.50 -55.89 23.54
N ASP A 173 -48.81 -54.89 22.71
CA ASP A 173 -47.80 -54.16 21.93
C ASP A 173 -46.86 -53.37 22.85
N TYR A 174 -47.39 -52.65 23.86
CA TYR A 174 -46.57 -51.94 24.85
C TYR A 174 -45.72 -52.91 25.69
N ARG A 175 -46.26 -54.07 26.09
CA ARG A 175 -45.52 -55.07 26.89
C ARG A 175 -44.34 -55.66 26.11
N ARG A 176 -44.50 -55.92 24.81
CA ARG A 176 -43.44 -56.50 23.95
C ARG A 176 -42.51 -55.45 23.35
N TYR A 177 -42.84 -54.16 23.43
CA TYR A 177 -42.09 -53.07 22.82
C TYR A 177 -40.60 -53.03 23.21
N PRO A 178 -40.21 -53.20 24.49
CA PRO A 178 -38.80 -53.15 24.88
C PRO A 178 -37.93 -54.21 24.19
N ASP A 179 -38.48 -55.40 23.94
CA ASP A 179 -37.77 -56.52 23.31
C ASP A 179 -37.82 -56.42 21.78
N GLN A 180 -38.96 -56.07 21.20
CA GLN A 180 -39.17 -56.06 19.74
C GLN A 180 -38.60 -54.80 19.07
N SER A 181 -38.52 -53.68 19.80
CA SER A 181 -38.03 -52.38 19.32
C SER A 181 -36.78 -51.92 20.08
N ALA A 182 -35.97 -52.86 20.58
CA ALA A 182 -34.76 -52.57 21.38
C ALA A 182 -33.82 -51.49 20.79
N PRO A 183 -33.56 -51.41 19.47
CA PRO A 183 -32.74 -50.35 18.89
C PRO A 183 -33.32 -48.94 19.11
N PHE A 184 -34.63 -48.76 19.00
CA PHE A 184 -35.30 -47.48 19.26
C PHE A 184 -35.27 -47.11 20.74
N VAL A 185 -35.47 -48.10 21.62
CA VAL A 185 -35.36 -47.91 23.08
C VAL A 185 -33.96 -47.44 23.46
N ASN A 186 -32.92 -48.05 22.90
CA ASN A 186 -31.54 -47.65 23.18
C ASN A 186 -31.23 -46.25 22.65
N LEU A 187 -31.74 -45.91 21.47
CA LEU A 187 -31.59 -44.58 20.88
C LEU A 187 -32.20 -43.49 21.77
N VAL A 188 -33.45 -43.68 22.22
CA VAL A 188 -34.12 -42.72 23.12
C VAL A 188 -33.40 -42.62 24.46
N ARG A 189 -32.99 -43.76 25.04
CA ARG A 189 -32.20 -43.77 26.28
C ARG A 189 -30.90 -42.98 26.14
N GLN A 190 -30.13 -43.23 25.08
CA GLN A 190 -28.91 -42.49 24.80
C GLN A 190 -29.18 -40.98 24.67
N SER A 191 -30.25 -40.61 23.95
CA SER A 191 -30.63 -39.22 23.76
C SER A 191 -30.94 -38.51 25.08
N ILE A 192 -31.69 -39.16 25.99
CA ILE A 192 -32.02 -38.62 27.31
C ILE A 192 -30.76 -38.52 28.20
N LEU A 193 -29.77 -39.41 28.04
CA LEU A 193 -28.52 -39.37 28.79
C LEU A 193 -27.59 -38.23 28.35
N GLU A 194 -27.55 -37.94 27.04
CA GLU A 194 -26.58 -37.01 26.43
C GLU A 194 -27.12 -35.57 26.26
N ASN A 195 -28.44 -35.39 26.23
CA ASN A 195 -29.07 -34.13 25.83
C ASN A 195 -30.10 -33.61 26.85
N ILE A 196 -30.36 -32.29 26.81
CA ILE A 196 -31.57 -31.72 27.42
C ILE A 196 -32.77 -32.21 26.62
N PHE A 197 -33.73 -32.85 27.29
CA PHE A 197 -34.86 -33.50 26.64
C PHE A 197 -36.14 -32.66 26.81
N CYS A 198 -36.72 -32.20 25.71
CA CYS A 198 -37.91 -31.35 25.70
C CYS A 198 -39.17 -32.16 25.30
N LEU A 199 -40.30 -31.95 25.96
CA LEU A 199 -41.57 -32.60 25.64
C LEU A 199 -42.61 -31.54 25.24
N ILE A 200 -43.12 -31.62 24.01
CA ILE A 200 -44.12 -30.67 23.46
C ILE A 200 -45.35 -31.43 22.96
N GLY A 201 -46.54 -30.96 23.36
CA GLY A 201 -47.81 -31.61 22.99
C GLY A 201 -47.92 -33.07 23.46
N PHE A 202 -47.11 -33.45 24.45
CA PHE A 202 -46.97 -34.81 24.97
C PHE A 202 -47.38 -34.81 26.45
N SER A 203 -48.22 -35.76 26.87
CA SER A 203 -48.75 -35.77 28.25
C SER A 203 -47.75 -36.26 29.29
N GLY A 204 -46.72 -37.02 28.89
CA GLY A 204 -45.74 -37.62 29.80
C GLY A 204 -46.22 -38.90 30.49
N ASP A 205 -47.43 -39.37 30.18
CA ASP A 205 -48.04 -40.57 30.79
C ASP A 205 -47.95 -41.82 29.89
N ASP A 206 -47.18 -41.74 28.80
CA ASP A 206 -46.93 -42.87 27.93
C ASP A 206 -46.14 -43.97 28.68
N PRO A 207 -46.59 -45.26 28.66
CA PRO A 207 -45.93 -46.33 29.39
C PRO A 207 -44.45 -46.50 29.02
N ASN A 208 -44.10 -46.44 27.72
CA ASN A 208 -42.72 -46.60 27.28
C ASN A 208 -41.84 -45.44 27.75
N PHE A 209 -42.35 -44.20 27.66
CA PHE A 209 -41.66 -43.02 28.18
C PHE A 209 -41.38 -43.13 29.68
N LEU A 210 -42.36 -43.55 30.48
CA LEU A 210 -42.19 -43.76 31.93
C LEU A 210 -41.12 -44.82 32.24
N HIS A 211 -41.04 -45.88 31.44
CA HIS A 211 -39.97 -46.88 31.54
C HIS A 211 -38.59 -46.33 31.19
N TRP A 212 -38.47 -45.47 30.16
CA TRP A 212 -37.20 -44.87 29.77
C TRP A 212 -36.67 -43.92 30.83
N ILE A 213 -37.50 -43.00 31.35
CA ILE A 213 -37.07 -42.05 32.39
C ILE A 213 -36.80 -42.74 33.73
N GLY A 214 -37.55 -43.80 34.04
CA GLY A 214 -37.31 -44.63 35.23
C GLY A 214 -35.92 -45.26 35.17
N TRP A 215 -35.57 -45.88 34.03
CA TRP A 215 -34.24 -46.44 33.81
C TRP A 215 -33.13 -45.40 33.88
N VAL A 216 -33.28 -44.23 33.24
CA VAL A 216 -32.26 -43.16 33.27
C VAL A 216 -32.01 -42.70 34.71
N ARG A 217 -33.07 -42.52 35.49
CA ARG A 217 -32.97 -42.12 36.90
C ARG A 217 -32.22 -43.17 37.71
N ASP A 218 -32.50 -44.46 37.48
CA ASP A 218 -31.86 -45.55 38.20
C ASP A 218 -30.36 -45.69 37.84
N VAL A 219 -29.97 -45.25 36.63
CA VAL A 219 -28.57 -45.31 36.14
C VAL A 219 -27.73 -44.08 36.54
N LEU A 220 -28.29 -42.86 36.47
CA LEU A 220 -27.53 -41.62 36.68
C LEU A 220 -27.78 -40.92 38.02
N ASP A 221 -28.81 -41.33 38.77
CA ASP A 221 -29.28 -40.67 39.99
C ASP A 221 -29.21 -39.13 39.88
N GLN A 222 -28.42 -38.44 40.74
CA GLN A 222 -28.31 -36.98 40.80
C GLN A 222 -27.75 -36.31 39.55
N HIS A 223 -27.10 -37.04 38.66
CA HIS A 223 -26.40 -36.50 37.50
C HIS A 223 -27.22 -36.52 36.20
N ALA A 224 -28.50 -36.93 36.25
CA ALA A 224 -29.38 -36.90 35.08
C ALA A 224 -29.62 -35.46 34.58
N LEU A 225 -29.54 -35.27 33.27
CA LEU A 225 -29.87 -34.00 32.61
C LEU A 225 -31.37 -33.68 32.74
N PRO A 226 -31.75 -32.39 32.76
CA PRO A 226 -33.14 -31.99 32.96
C PRO A 226 -34.02 -32.39 31.77
N ILE A 227 -35.22 -32.89 32.07
CA ILE A 227 -36.31 -33.09 31.11
C ILE A 227 -37.31 -31.94 31.30
N TYR A 228 -37.61 -31.19 30.24
CA TYR A 228 -38.57 -30.08 30.28
C TYR A 228 -39.90 -30.49 29.64
N LEU A 229 -40.99 -30.37 30.38
CA LEU A 229 -42.35 -30.65 29.90
C LEU A 229 -43.11 -29.33 29.71
N PHE A 230 -43.41 -28.96 28.46
CA PHE A 230 -44.11 -27.73 28.14
C PHE A 230 -45.64 -27.91 28.32
N LEU A 231 -46.23 -27.14 29.23
CA LEU A 231 -47.64 -27.25 29.64
C LEU A 231 -48.45 -26.00 29.31
N GLY A 232 -49.73 -26.19 29.01
CA GLY A 232 -50.70 -25.10 28.80
C GLY A 232 -50.99 -24.28 30.05
N SER A 233 -51.09 -24.95 31.19
CA SER A 233 -51.41 -24.37 32.48
C SER A 233 -50.48 -24.93 33.56
N ALA A 234 -50.39 -24.23 34.69
CA ALA A 234 -49.60 -24.69 35.81
C ALA A 234 -50.18 -26.00 36.39
N PRO A 235 -49.35 -27.04 36.63
CA PRO A 235 -49.82 -28.27 37.23
C PRO A 235 -50.29 -28.04 38.68
N THR A 236 -51.20 -28.89 39.16
CA THR A 236 -51.56 -28.92 40.57
C THR A 236 -50.35 -29.30 41.44
N LEU A 237 -50.34 -28.94 42.72
CA LEU A 237 -49.22 -29.25 43.63
C LEU A 237 -48.85 -30.75 43.63
N GLY A 238 -49.85 -31.63 43.62
CA GLY A 238 -49.63 -33.08 43.57
C GLY A 238 -48.98 -33.55 42.25
N GLN A 239 -49.45 -33.03 41.12
CA GLN A 239 -48.86 -33.31 39.80
C GLN A 239 -47.44 -32.75 39.69
N GLN A 240 -47.21 -31.54 40.19
CA GLN A 240 -45.89 -30.92 40.21
C GLN A 240 -44.89 -31.77 41.01
N ARG A 241 -45.26 -32.19 42.23
CA ARG A 241 -44.41 -33.07 43.06
C ARG A 241 -44.12 -34.42 42.41
N LEU A 242 -45.10 -34.98 41.70
CA LEU A 242 -44.94 -36.22 40.96
C LEU A 242 -43.96 -36.06 39.79
N LEU A 243 -44.05 -34.98 39.02
CA LEU A 243 -43.13 -34.66 37.93
C LEU A 243 -41.72 -34.39 38.46
N GLU A 244 -41.58 -33.62 39.54
CA GLU A 244 -40.30 -33.39 40.23
C GLU A 244 -39.65 -34.70 40.70
N ALA A 245 -40.42 -35.62 41.29
CA ALA A 245 -39.94 -36.95 41.68
C ALA A 245 -39.53 -37.84 40.48
N ARG A 246 -40.08 -37.56 39.30
CA ARG A 246 -39.68 -38.17 38.02
C ARG A 246 -38.55 -37.39 37.32
N ARG A 247 -38.03 -36.31 37.94
CA ARG A 247 -37.03 -35.37 37.38
C ARG A 247 -37.48 -34.71 36.07
N VAL A 248 -38.79 -34.55 35.90
CA VAL A 248 -39.40 -33.80 34.81
C VAL A 248 -39.79 -32.42 35.34
N THR A 249 -39.25 -31.38 34.73
CA THR A 249 -39.51 -29.98 35.10
C THR A 249 -40.68 -29.45 34.27
N PRO A 250 -41.85 -29.14 34.87
CA PRO A 250 -42.95 -28.52 34.15
C PRO A 250 -42.64 -27.06 33.82
N VAL A 251 -42.77 -26.68 32.55
CA VAL A 251 -42.57 -25.31 32.05
C VAL A 251 -43.87 -24.83 31.41
N VAL A 252 -44.51 -23.82 32.01
CA VAL A 252 -45.75 -23.27 31.45
C VAL A 252 -45.43 -22.41 30.23
N LEU A 253 -46.15 -22.65 29.12
CA LEU A 253 -46.01 -21.88 27.88
C LEU A 253 -46.15 -20.37 28.13
N PRO A 254 -45.41 -19.52 27.40
CA PRO A 254 -45.47 -18.06 27.59
C PRO A 254 -46.89 -17.54 27.39
N MET A 255 -47.30 -16.58 28.22
CA MET A 255 -48.54 -15.82 28.04
C MET A 255 -48.23 -14.58 27.22
N VAL A 256 -49.06 -14.30 26.23
CA VAL A 256 -48.96 -13.10 25.38
C VAL A 256 -50.09 -12.15 25.75
N GLU A 257 -49.77 -10.88 25.98
CA GLU A 257 -50.79 -9.87 26.31
C GLU A 257 -51.84 -9.79 25.18
N GLY A 258 -53.11 -9.92 25.56
CA GLY A 258 -54.24 -9.86 24.63
C GLY A 258 -54.63 -11.19 23.94
N ILE A 259 -53.97 -12.31 24.28
CA ILE A 259 -54.29 -13.64 23.73
C ILE A 259 -54.96 -14.50 24.81
N GLU A 260 -56.03 -15.22 24.46
CA GLU A 260 -56.73 -16.13 25.38
C GLU A 260 -55.84 -17.32 25.81
N GLU A 261 -55.99 -17.80 27.05
CA GLU A 261 -55.19 -18.93 27.56
C GLU A 261 -55.36 -20.23 26.75
N SER A 262 -56.50 -20.36 26.06
CA SER A 262 -56.91 -21.46 25.18
C SER A 262 -56.22 -21.44 23.80
N ASP A 263 -55.60 -20.33 23.38
CA ASP A 263 -54.90 -20.21 22.10
C ASP A 263 -53.47 -20.78 22.21
N TYR A 264 -53.39 -22.11 22.17
CA TYR A 264 -52.13 -22.84 22.18
C TYR A 264 -51.23 -22.50 20.98
N ALA A 265 -51.81 -22.17 19.82
CA ALA A 265 -51.05 -21.94 18.62
C ALA A 265 -50.19 -20.66 18.74
N ALA A 266 -50.79 -19.57 19.23
CA ALA A 266 -50.06 -18.34 19.49
C ALA A 266 -48.98 -18.51 20.57
N ARG A 267 -49.28 -19.26 21.64
CA ARG A 267 -48.34 -19.50 22.74
C ARG A 267 -47.15 -20.37 22.35
N TYR A 268 -47.36 -21.41 21.52
CA TYR A 268 -46.26 -22.17 20.91
C TYR A 268 -45.45 -21.31 19.94
N SER A 269 -46.10 -20.45 19.15
CA SER A 269 -45.40 -19.50 18.28
C SER A 269 -44.47 -18.59 19.07
N GLU A 270 -44.92 -18.09 20.23
CA GLU A 270 -44.10 -17.25 21.11
C GLU A 270 -42.97 -18.05 21.78
N LEU A 271 -43.22 -19.29 22.22
CA LEU A 271 -42.17 -20.17 22.72
C LEU A 271 -41.07 -20.35 21.67
N PHE A 272 -41.41 -20.69 20.42
CA PHE A 272 -40.42 -20.87 19.37
C PHE A 272 -39.72 -19.57 18.98
N ARG A 273 -40.39 -18.42 19.10
CA ARG A 273 -39.76 -17.11 18.94
C ARG A 273 -38.66 -16.91 19.99
N ILE A 274 -38.99 -17.14 21.27
CA ILE A 274 -38.04 -17.05 22.40
C ILE A 274 -36.89 -18.05 22.23
N LEU A 275 -37.18 -19.31 21.88
CA LEU A 275 -36.15 -20.35 21.69
C LEU A 275 -35.24 -20.09 20.47
N LYS A 276 -35.72 -19.31 19.49
CA LYS A 276 -34.94 -18.92 18.30
C LYS A 276 -34.12 -17.64 18.51
N GLU A 277 -34.38 -16.87 19.58
CA GLU A 277 -33.57 -15.69 19.88
C GLU A 277 -32.11 -16.11 20.12
N PRO A 278 -31.13 -15.52 19.42
CA PRO A 278 -29.72 -15.83 19.63
C PRO A 278 -29.30 -15.42 21.05
N LEU A 279 -28.52 -16.26 21.73
CA LEU A 279 -28.08 -16.02 23.12
C LEU A 279 -27.16 -14.81 23.24
N CYS A 280 -26.42 -14.49 22.18
CA CYS A 280 -25.62 -13.30 22.04
C CYS A 280 -26.18 -12.43 20.91
N ALA A 281 -26.13 -11.10 21.07
CA ALA A 281 -26.40 -10.19 19.96
C ALA A 281 -25.47 -10.50 18.78
N ASP A 282 -25.95 -10.26 17.56
CA ASP A 282 -25.10 -10.38 16.37
C ASP A 282 -23.88 -9.47 16.56
N LYS A 283 -22.72 -10.09 16.71
CA LYS A 283 -21.46 -9.38 16.91
C LYS A 283 -21.23 -8.44 15.72
N ASN A 284 -21.62 -8.86 14.51
CA ASN A 284 -21.44 -8.10 13.30
C ASN A 284 -22.39 -6.91 13.18
N SER A 285 -23.36 -6.72 14.07
CA SER A 285 -24.18 -5.49 14.15
C SER A 285 -23.59 -4.42 15.06
N TRP A 286 -22.50 -4.70 15.78
CA TRP A 286 -21.83 -3.73 16.65
C TRP A 286 -21.29 -2.53 15.84
N GLY A 287 -21.18 -1.38 16.51
CA GLY A 287 -20.61 -0.14 15.95
C GLY A 287 -21.62 0.97 15.67
N ILE A 288 -22.92 0.77 15.93
CA ILE A 288 -23.94 1.83 15.90
C ILE A 288 -24.29 2.23 17.33
N PHE A 289 -24.12 3.50 17.66
CA PHE A 289 -24.70 4.11 18.85
C PHE A 289 -25.06 5.57 18.56
N SER A 290 -26.10 6.04 19.25
CA SER A 290 -26.69 7.35 19.06
C SER A 290 -26.00 8.36 19.98
N ASN A 291 -25.32 9.34 19.39
CA ASN A 291 -24.89 10.53 20.14
C ASN A 291 -26.09 11.49 20.18
N TYR A 292 -26.78 11.54 21.32
CA TYR A 292 -28.04 12.29 21.46
C TYR A 292 -27.87 13.81 21.51
N ILE A 293 -26.64 14.31 21.60
CA ILE A 293 -26.35 15.73 21.84
C ILE A 293 -25.88 16.37 20.54
N ALA A 294 -26.72 17.26 19.99
CA ALA A 294 -26.32 18.11 18.88
C ALA A 294 -25.26 19.12 19.33
N LEU A 295 -24.28 19.39 18.47
CA LEU A 295 -23.35 20.50 18.65
C LEU A 295 -24.17 21.79 18.82
N PRO A 296 -23.95 22.57 19.90
CA PRO A 296 -24.60 23.88 20.05
C PRO A 296 -24.31 24.76 18.83
N ASN A 297 -25.35 25.23 18.15
CA ASN A 297 -25.25 26.09 16.95
C ASN A 297 -24.99 27.57 17.30
N THR A 298 -24.60 27.89 18.53
CA THR A 298 -24.39 29.26 18.99
C THR A 298 -22.92 29.69 18.81
N PRO A 299 -22.66 30.94 18.40
CA PRO A 299 -21.30 31.42 18.14
C PRO A 299 -20.44 31.63 19.41
N THR A 300 -21.02 31.53 20.60
CA THR A 300 -20.35 31.73 21.90
C THR A 300 -20.70 30.60 22.86
N VAL A 301 -20.05 29.44 22.71
CA VAL A 301 -20.17 28.31 23.63
C VAL A 301 -19.07 28.43 24.68
N SER A 302 -19.43 28.40 25.97
CA SER A 302 -18.48 28.45 27.08
C SER A 302 -17.65 27.17 27.18
N ASN A 303 -16.48 27.24 27.84
CA ASN A 303 -15.64 26.04 28.02
C ASN A 303 -16.33 24.97 28.89
N ASP A 304 -17.17 25.36 29.85
CA ASP A 304 -17.95 24.41 30.66
C ASP A 304 -19.01 23.68 29.83
N GLU A 305 -19.69 24.37 28.90
CA GLU A 305 -20.64 23.74 27.98
C GLU A 305 -19.93 22.81 26.98
N LYS A 306 -18.75 23.20 26.48
CA LYS A 306 -17.92 22.32 25.64
C LYS A 306 -17.47 21.08 26.41
N LEU A 307 -17.13 21.24 27.70
CA LEU A 307 -16.70 20.14 28.56
C LEU A 307 -17.84 19.16 28.85
N ASP A 308 -19.04 19.66 29.18
CA ASP A 308 -20.24 18.82 29.36
C ASP A 308 -20.57 18.03 28.08
N TYR A 309 -20.43 18.66 26.90
CA TYR A 309 -20.56 17.97 25.61
C TYR A 309 -19.56 16.82 25.49
N VAL A 310 -18.26 17.09 25.72
CA VAL A 310 -17.21 16.07 25.63
C VAL A 310 -17.49 14.93 26.61
N LEU A 311 -17.73 15.23 27.89
CA LEU A 311 -17.96 14.22 28.93
C LEU A 311 -19.08 13.27 28.55
N ARG A 312 -20.26 13.79 28.18
CA ARG A 312 -21.42 12.95 27.85
C ARG A 312 -21.18 12.04 26.65
N ASN A 313 -20.57 12.57 25.58
CA ASN A 313 -20.30 11.75 24.39
C ASN A 313 -19.22 10.68 24.65
N TYR A 314 -18.23 10.95 25.52
CA TYR A 314 -17.22 9.96 25.88
C TYR A 314 -17.74 8.90 26.87
N LEU A 315 -18.73 9.24 27.71
CA LEU A 315 -19.46 8.25 28.51
C LEU A 315 -20.31 7.31 27.62
N ASP A 316 -20.94 7.83 26.56
CA ASP A 316 -21.61 6.98 25.56
C ASP A 316 -20.61 6.05 24.85
N LEU A 317 -19.44 6.58 24.48
CA LEU A 317 -18.34 5.80 23.88
C LEU A 317 -17.83 4.70 24.82
N GLN A 318 -17.79 4.95 26.13
CA GLN A 318 -17.41 3.96 27.13
C GLN A 318 -18.42 2.80 27.20
N GLN A 319 -19.74 3.07 27.07
CA GLN A 319 -20.74 2.00 26.95
C GLN A 319 -20.54 1.17 25.68
N ALA A 320 -20.18 1.81 24.57
CA ALA A 320 -19.80 1.12 23.34
C ALA A 320 -18.56 0.23 23.57
N ARG A 321 -17.54 0.73 24.27
CA ARG A 321 -16.33 -0.03 24.64
C ARG A 321 -16.65 -1.24 25.52
N ALA A 322 -17.54 -1.10 26.50
CA ALA A 322 -17.94 -2.20 27.38
C ALA A 322 -18.69 -3.33 26.63
N SER A 323 -19.41 -2.99 25.55
CA SER A 323 -20.11 -3.94 24.69
C SER A 323 -19.27 -4.45 23.51
N TYR A 324 -18.02 -4.00 23.36
CA TYR A 324 -17.15 -4.40 22.27
C TYR A 324 -16.88 -5.92 22.28
N PRO A 325 -17.19 -6.65 21.20
CA PRO A 325 -16.99 -8.10 21.14
C PRO A 325 -15.55 -8.58 21.33
N GLY A 326 -14.57 -7.69 21.14
CA GLY A 326 -13.16 -7.97 21.41
C GLY A 326 -12.34 -8.38 20.20
N TRP A 327 -12.69 -7.99 18.97
CA TRP A 327 -11.85 -8.31 17.80
C TRP A 327 -10.41 -7.79 17.97
N PHE A 328 -9.45 -8.56 17.48
CA PHE A 328 -8.07 -8.10 17.40
C PHE A 328 -7.93 -7.01 16.34
N VAL A 329 -8.64 -7.15 15.22
CA VAL A 329 -8.92 -6.07 14.26
C VAL A 329 -10.40 -6.17 13.93
N ALA A 330 -11.18 -5.12 14.20
CA ALA A 330 -12.61 -5.11 13.88
C ALA A 330 -12.82 -5.18 12.35
N PRO A 331 -13.81 -5.92 11.82
CA PRO A 331 -14.10 -5.98 10.38
C PRO A 331 -14.36 -4.60 9.76
N ARG A 332 -14.08 -4.42 8.47
CA ARG A 332 -14.23 -3.14 7.75
C ARG A 332 -15.61 -2.51 7.93
N ASP A 333 -16.68 -3.27 7.76
CA ASP A 333 -18.05 -2.76 7.87
C ASP A 333 -18.36 -2.30 9.30
N VAL A 334 -17.83 -3.00 10.31
CA VAL A 334 -17.90 -2.60 11.71
C VAL A 334 -17.15 -1.28 11.93
N ARG A 335 -15.93 -1.15 11.40
CA ARG A 335 -15.15 0.10 11.50
C ARG A 335 -15.84 1.27 10.81
N GLN A 336 -16.44 1.07 9.65
CA GLN A 336 -17.16 2.13 8.92
C GLN A 336 -18.39 2.62 9.68
N ARG A 337 -19.17 1.71 10.26
CA ARG A 337 -20.30 2.08 11.13
C ARG A 337 -19.82 2.81 12.38
N PHE A 338 -18.82 2.25 13.06
CA PHE A 338 -18.23 2.86 14.25
C PHE A 338 -17.69 4.28 13.95
N SER A 339 -16.95 4.45 12.85
CA SER A 339 -16.46 5.76 12.37
C SER A 339 -17.61 6.76 12.22
N SER A 340 -18.73 6.31 11.64
CA SER A 340 -19.90 7.16 11.42
C SER A 340 -20.55 7.63 12.73
N SER A 341 -20.56 6.79 13.77
CA SER A 341 -21.00 7.13 15.12
C SER A 341 -20.02 8.07 15.84
N VAL A 342 -18.70 7.90 15.69
CA VAL A 342 -17.71 8.69 16.47
C VAL A 342 -17.21 9.96 15.80
N ARG A 343 -17.47 10.16 14.49
CA ARG A 343 -16.88 11.23 13.67
C ARG A 343 -16.94 12.65 14.28
N ARG A 344 -17.92 12.94 15.14
CA ARG A 344 -18.14 14.27 15.72
C ARG A 344 -17.73 14.40 17.19
N ILE A 345 -17.37 13.30 17.86
CA ILE A 345 -17.17 13.27 19.31
C ILE A 345 -15.98 14.14 19.74
N SER A 346 -14.91 14.18 18.93
CA SER A 346 -13.67 14.90 19.27
C SER A 346 -13.66 16.38 18.88
N ALA A 347 -14.75 16.93 18.31
CA ALA A 347 -14.74 18.26 17.69
C ALA A 347 -14.27 19.39 18.64
N TYR A 348 -14.70 19.39 19.92
CA TYR A 348 -14.29 20.40 20.89
C TYR A 348 -12.93 20.11 21.55
N LEU A 349 -12.43 18.88 21.52
CA LEU A 349 -11.13 18.53 22.11
C LEU A 349 -9.96 19.26 21.43
N TYR A 350 -10.13 19.70 20.18
CA TYR A 350 -9.13 20.48 19.45
C TYR A 350 -9.07 21.97 19.88
N SER A 351 -9.96 22.45 20.76
CA SER A 351 -9.93 23.82 21.30
C SER A 351 -8.84 23.93 22.36
N ALA A 352 -7.81 24.74 22.10
CA ALA A 352 -6.72 24.97 23.04
C ALA A 352 -7.23 25.51 24.40
N GLU A 353 -8.25 26.37 24.38
CA GLU A 353 -8.85 26.93 25.60
C GLU A 353 -9.54 25.86 26.44
N LEU A 354 -10.16 24.85 25.81
CA LEU A 354 -10.77 23.72 26.53
C LEU A 354 -9.69 22.80 27.09
N GLN A 355 -8.64 22.54 26.33
CA GLN A 355 -7.50 21.73 26.79
C GLN A 355 -6.87 22.32 28.05
N ASP A 356 -6.59 23.62 28.05
CA ASP A 356 -6.04 24.31 29.23
C ASP A 356 -7.02 24.26 30.42
N HIS A 357 -8.32 24.39 30.16
CA HIS A 357 -9.37 24.29 31.19
C HIS A 357 -9.42 22.89 31.83
N ILE A 358 -9.34 21.82 31.02
CA ILE A 358 -9.31 20.42 31.51
C ILE A 358 -8.04 20.17 32.34
N LEU A 359 -6.88 20.64 31.86
CA LEU A 359 -5.61 20.50 32.57
C LEU A 359 -5.66 21.14 33.97
N GLN A 360 -6.30 22.30 34.10
CA GLN A 360 -6.39 23.03 35.36
C GLN A 360 -7.41 22.46 36.34
N ILE A 361 -8.53 21.93 35.85
CA ILE A 361 -9.70 21.62 36.69
C ILE A 361 -9.89 20.12 36.90
N MET A 362 -9.65 19.29 35.88
CA MET A 362 -9.93 17.85 35.93
C MET A 362 -8.95 16.99 35.11
N PRO A 363 -7.66 16.99 35.46
CA PRO A 363 -6.64 16.28 34.69
C PRO A 363 -6.80 14.75 34.71
N HIS A 364 -7.36 14.13 35.76
CA HIS A 364 -7.56 12.66 35.79
C HIS A 364 -8.68 12.24 34.85
N VAL A 365 -9.77 13.01 34.80
CA VAL A 365 -10.85 12.81 33.81
C VAL A 365 -10.33 13.04 32.39
N GLY A 366 -9.46 14.04 32.20
CA GLY A 366 -8.76 14.25 30.94
C GLY A 366 -8.01 12.99 30.45
N VAL A 367 -7.26 12.32 31.34
CA VAL A 367 -6.60 11.03 31.01
C VAL A 367 -7.61 9.94 30.63
N ALA A 368 -8.75 9.86 31.32
CA ALA A 368 -9.80 8.88 31.00
C ALA A 368 -10.39 9.12 29.60
N ILE A 369 -10.70 10.38 29.26
CA ILE A 369 -11.16 10.80 27.93
C ILE A 369 -10.12 10.43 26.86
N MET A 370 -8.84 10.76 27.11
CA MET A 370 -7.78 10.47 26.15
C MET A 370 -7.50 8.97 25.99
N ALA A 371 -7.77 8.14 27.00
CA ALA A 371 -7.68 6.68 26.89
C ALA A 371 -8.78 6.10 25.99
N ASP A 372 -9.99 6.66 26.04
CA ASP A 372 -11.07 6.25 25.13
C ASP A 372 -10.88 6.85 23.72
N TYR A 373 -10.21 8.02 23.61
CA TYR A 373 -9.67 8.55 22.36
C TYR A 373 -8.42 7.76 21.84
N ALA A 374 -7.71 7.04 22.69
CA ALA A 374 -6.72 6.09 22.19
C ALA A 374 -7.43 4.88 21.59
N TRP A 375 -8.38 4.31 22.34
CA TRP A 375 -9.11 3.11 21.98
C TRP A 375 -9.95 3.25 20.70
N HIS A 376 -10.69 4.35 20.52
CA HIS A 376 -11.48 4.53 19.28
C HIS A 376 -10.58 4.58 18.02
N ASN A 377 -9.38 5.16 18.10
CA ASN A 377 -8.40 5.24 17.02
C ASN A 377 -7.82 3.86 16.73
N GLU A 378 -7.55 3.07 17.79
CA GLU A 378 -7.18 1.66 17.62
C GLU A 378 -8.25 0.86 16.87
N ILE A 379 -9.53 1.05 17.18
CA ILE A 379 -10.62 0.38 16.45
C ILE A 379 -10.68 0.81 14.99
N LEU A 380 -10.47 2.10 14.71
CA LEU A 380 -10.52 2.67 13.36
C LEU A 380 -9.22 2.50 12.57
N LEU A 381 -8.17 1.95 13.19
CA LEU A 381 -6.81 1.86 12.65
C LEU A 381 -6.23 3.25 12.28
N GLN A 382 -6.56 4.27 13.07
CA GLN A 382 -6.07 5.64 12.87
C GLN A 382 -4.93 5.97 13.84
N CYS A 383 -4.13 6.97 13.47
CA CYS A 383 -3.06 7.50 14.30
C CYS A 383 -3.60 8.51 15.34
N PHE A 384 -2.81 8.73 16.39
CA PHE A 384 -3.06 9.81 17.33
C PHE A 384 -2.82 11.15 16.65
N ASP A 385 -3.70 12.14 16.86
CA ASP A 385 -3.53 13.50 16.36
C ASP A 385 -2.44 14.25 17.13
N ASP A 386 -1.66 15.09 16.44
CA ASP A 386 -0.55 15.88 17.01
C ASP A 386 -0.96 16.78 18.18
N GLY A 387 -2.02 17.58 17.98
CA GLY A 387 -2.48 18.52 19.00
C GLY A 387 -3.00 17.80 20.25
N LEU A 388 -3.70 16.69 20.04
CA LEU A 388 -4.20 15.85 21.14
C LEU A 388 -3.10 15.01 21.80
N ALA A 389 -2.05 14.63 21.08
CA ALA A 389 -0.89 13.95 21.63
C ALA A 389 -0.11 14.87 22.58
N GLU A 390 0.16 16.10 22.16
CA GLU A 390 0.82 17.12 23.00
C GLU A 390 0.00 17.43 24.26
N PHE A 391 -1.31 17.56 24.12
CA PHE A 391 -2.24 17.71 25.25
C PHE A 391 -2.17 16.50 26.21
N SER A 392 -2.17 15.28 25.67
CA SER A 392 -2.09 14.06 26.46
C SER A 392 -0.77 13.94 27.22
N ILE A 393 0.37 14.35 26.64
CA ILE A 393 1.67 14.36 27.32
C ILE A 393 1.65 15.29 28.54
N LYS A 394 0.99 16.46 28.43
CA LYS A 394 0.80 17.38 29.56
C LYS A 394 -0.05 16.73 30.65
N LEU A 395 -1.18 16.12 30.29
CA LEU A 395 -2.05 15.40 31.24
C LEU A 395 -1.32 14.28 31.98
N LEU A 396 -0.53 13.46 31.28
CA LEU A 396 0.24 12.40 31.91
C LEU A 396 1.28 12.92 32.91
N SER A 397 1.83 14.11 32.65
CA SER A 397 2.82 14.76 33.52
C SER A 397 2.17 15.38 34.76
N GLU A 398 1.02 16.06 34.61
CA GLU A 398 0.26 16.61 35.74
C GLU A 398 -0.29 15.53 36.67
N THR A 399 -0.63 14.35 36.12
CA THR A 399 -1.16 13.21 36.89
C THR A 399 -0.09 12.21 37.35
N GLU A 400 1.19 12.52 37.17
CA GLU A 400 2.28 11.57 37.43
C GLU A 400 2.46 11.29 38.93
N ASP A 401 2.49 12.35 39.73
CA ASP A 401 2.75 12.34 41.18
C ASP A 401 1.47 12.40 42.04
N LEU A 402 0.32 12.70 41.44
CA LEU A 402 -0.96 12.80 42.14
C LEU A 402 -1.54 11.41 42.43
N LYS A 403 -1.97 11.18 43.68
CA LYS A 403 -2.68 9.93 44.01
C LYS A 403 -4.15 10.11 43.66
N PHE A 404 -4.79 9.02 43.27
CA PHE A 404 -6.23 8.95 43.01
C PHE A 404 -7.06 9.52 44.17
N LYS A 405 -6.58 9.37 45.43
CA LYS A 405 -7.21 9.93 46.62
C LYS A 405 -7.20 11.46 46.67
N ASP A 406 -6.32 12.12 45.94
CA ASP A 406 -6.16 13.57 45.90
C ASP A 406 -7.12 14.20 44.86
N ALA A 407 -7.68 13.39 43.94
CA ALA A 407 -8.62 13.80 42.91
C ALA A 407 -10.08 13.90 43.40
N ILE A 408 -10.33 14.30 44.65
CA ILE A 408 -11.66 14.23 45.31
C ILE A 408 -12.76 14.91 44.50
N THR A 409 -12.46 16.04 43.88
CA THR A 409 -13.38 16.83 43.05
C THR A 409 -13.76 16.16 41.73
N GLU A 410 -13.00 15.15 41.29
CA GLU A 410 -13.20 14.42 40.03
C GLU A 410 -13.84 13.04 40.23
N HIS A 411 -14.01 12.57 41.49
CA HIS A 411 -14.38 11.18 41.78
C HIS A 411 -15.74 10.77 41.19
N GLU A 412 -16.69 11.68 41.12
CA GLU A 412 -18.01 11.42 40.53
C GLU A 412 -17.86 11.02 39.06
N TYR A 413 -17.23 11.88 38.25
CA TYR A 413 -16.95 11.59 36.84
C TYR A 413 -16.04 10.38 36.65
N LEU A 414 -14.97 10.23 37.44
CA LEU A 414 -14.08 9.07 37.37
C LEU A 414 -14.84 7.75 37.63
N SER A 415 -15.81 7.77 38.54
CA SER A 415 -16.65 6.60 38.82
C SER A 415 -17.55 6.23 37.63
N GLU A 416 -18.08 7.22 36.90
CA GLU A 416 -18.81 7.02 35.65
C GLU A 416 -17.90 6.40 34.58
N PHE A 417 -16.65 6.86 34.48
CA PHE A 417 -15.61 6.26 33.65
C PHE A 417 -15.12 4.87 34.14
N SER A 418 -15.78 4.25 35.13
CA SER A 418 -15.44 2.95 35.72
C SER A 418 -14.06 2.93 36.39
N ILE A 419 -13.59 4.08 36.87
CA ILE A 419 -12.30 4.24 37.56
C ILE A 419 -12.58 4.40 39.05
N GLN A 420 -12.41 3.32 39.81
CA GLN A 420 -12.73 3.27 41.24
C GLN A 420 -11.49 3.20 42.14
N SER A 421 -10.31 3.04 41.54
CA SER A 421 -9.06 2.84 42.26
C SER A 421 -7.86 3.41 41.51
N GLN A 422 -6.74 3.57 42.22
CA GLN A 422 -5.46 3.89 41.59
C GLN A 422 -5.07 2.85 40.53
N SER A 423 -5.38 1.57 40.75
CA SER A 423 -5.06 0.51 39.79
C SER A 423 -5.83 0.70 38.48
N SER A 424 -7.14 0.94 38.55
CA SER A 424 -7.96 1.19 37.36
C SER A 424 -7.57 2.49 36.65
N PHE A 425 -7.14 3.52 37.39
CA PHE A 425 -6.64 4.76 36.79
C PHE A 425 -5.30 4.52 36.08
N ASN A 426 -4.39 3.77 36.71
CA ASN A 426 -3.11 3.42 36.13
C ASN A 426 -3.26 2.62 34.83
N GLU A 427 -4.31 1.80 34.68
CA GLU A 427 -4.62 1.13 33.41
C GLU A 427 -4.98 2.14 32.30
N LYS A 428 -5.81 3.14 32.59
CA LYS A 428 -6.14 4.21 31.62
C LYS A 428 -4.94 5.08 31.28
N TRP A 429 -4.15 5.45 32.28
CA TRP A 429 -2.88 6.17 32.09
C TRP A 429 -1.94 5.37 31.18
N LYS A 430 -1.83 4.06 31.42
CA LYS A 430 -1.01 3.13 30.63
C LYS A 430 -1.45 3.06 29.17
N GLU A 431 -2.75 2.96 28.90
CA GLU A 431 -3.29 2.95 27.53
C GLU A 431 -2.86 4.21 26.77
N VAL A 432 -3.07 5.38 27.35
CA VAL A 432 -2.65 6.66 26.73
C VAL A 432 -1.14 6.68 26.49
N ALA A 433 -0.34 6.31 27.49
CA ALA A 433 1.11 6.35 27.38
C ALA A 433 1.65 5.43 26.27
N ILE A 434 1.11 4.22 26.13
CA ILE A 434 1.50 3.28 25.04
C ILE A 434 1.09 3.84 23.68
N SER A 435 -0.12 4.40 23.55
CA SER A 435 -0.56 5.02 22.30
C SER A 435 0.29 6.23 21.91
N LEU A 436 0.77 7.01 22.88
CA LEU A 436 1.71 8.11 22.64
C LEU A 436 3.11 7.62 22.26
N VAL A 437 3.59 6.51 22.83
CA VAL A 437 4.85 5.87 22.39
C VAL A 437 4.74 5.44 20.92
N ARG A 438 3.61 4.83 20.53
CA ARG A 438 3.35 4.45 19.14
C ARG A 438 3.30 5.67 18.22
N TRP A 439 2.58 6.72 18.60
CA TRP A 439 2.53 7.99 17.86
C TRP A 439 3.93 8.59 17.68
N ALA A 440 4.69 8.73 18.76
CA ALA A 440 6.05 9.27 18.73
C ALA A 440 6.98 8.43 17.84
N ARG A 441 6.84 7.10 17.84
CA ARG A 441 7.56 6.22 16.92
C ARG A 441 7.14 6.46 15.47
N GLN A 442 5.84 6.46 15.19
CA GLN A 442 5.29 6.59 13.83
C GLN A 442 5.69 7.92 13.18
N GLU A 443 5.91 8.98 13.97
CA GLU A 443 6.39 10.29 13.49
C GLU A 443 7.90 10.49 13.60
N LEU A 444 8.63 9.49 14.10
CA LEU A 444 10.05 9.60 14.42
C LEU A 444 10.38 10.83 15.29
N ARG A 445 9.66 10.99 16.40
CA ARG A 445 9.90 12.00 17.45
C ARG A 445 10.78 11.41 18.57
N PRO A 446 12.13 11.43 18.47
CA PRO A 446 13.00 10.69 19.38
C PRO A 446 12.94 11.21 20.82
N GLY A 447 12.83 12.54 21.02
CA GLY A 447 12.81 13.13 22.36
C GLY A 447 11.57 12.72 23.14
N GLU A 448 10.40 12.82 22.51
CA GLU A 448 9.11 12.42 23.06
C GLU A 448 9.07 10.91 23.28
N TYR A 449 9.55 10.11 22.31
CA TYR A 449 9.62 8.66 22.42
C TYR A 449 10.47 8.21 23.62
N GLU A 450 11.70 8.73 23.75
CA GLU A 450 12.62 8.38 24.83
C GLU A 450 12.08 8.81 26.20
N SER A 451 11.49 10.00 26.28
CA SER A 451 10.86 10.52 27.49
C SER A 451 9.69 9.65 27.95
N LEU A 452 8.74 9.35 27.05
CA LEU A 452 7.58 8.52 27.34
C LEU A 452 8.00 7.08 27.70
N HIS A 453 8.94 6.51 26.95
CA HIS A 453 9.47 5.18 27.22
C HIS A 453 10.07 5.11 28.64
N ALA A 454 10.91 6.09 29.03
CA ALA A 454 11.48 6.16 30.36
C ALA A 454 10.41 6.25 31.47
N LYS A 455 9.38 7.11 31.27
CA LYS A 455 8.25 7.23 32.21
C LYS A 455 7.51 5.90 32.39
N ILE A 456 7.20 5.19 31.31
CA ILE A 456 6.49 3.91 31.36
C ILE A 456 7.31 2.84 32.08
N VAL A 457 8.60 2.71 31.75
CA VAL A 457 9.50 1.73 32.39
C VAL A 457 9.61 1.98 33.90
N ASN A 458 9.70 3.25 34.32
CA ASN A 458 9.77 3.61 35.73
C ASN A 458 8.46 3.31 36.47
N LYS A 459 7.30 3.68 35.88
CA LYS A 459 5.98 3.52 36.52
C LYS A 459 5.50 2.08 36.54
N PHE A 460 5.83 1.28 35.52
CA PHE A 460 5.34 -0.09 35.33
C PHE A 460 6.46 -1.13 35.24
N ALA A 461 7.51 -0.98 36.05
CA ALA A 461 8.71 -1.82 36.02
C ALA A 461 8.47 -3.34 36.18
N ASN A 462 7.32 -3.77 36.71
CA ASN A 462 6.97 -5.18 36.92
C ASN A 462 5.93 -5.73 35.92
N ASP A 463 5.36 -4.90 35.04
CA ASP A 463 4.38 -5.34 34.05
C ASP A 463 5.12 -6.02 32.87
N LEU A 464 5.00 -7.35 32.78
CA LEU A 464 5.66 -8.15 31.75
C LEU A 464 5.12 -7.87 30.34
N HIS A 465 3.84 -7.52 30.22
CA HIS A 465 3.23 -7.23 28.92
C HIS A 465 3.75 -5.91 28.36
N ILE A 466 3.83 -4.87 29.20
CA ILE A 466 4.47 -3.60 28.81
C ILE A 466 5.90 -3.82 28.34
N LYS A 467 6.69 -4.63 29.06
CA LYS A 467 8.09 -4.84 28.67
C LYS A 467 8.21 -5.41 27.27
N ASP A 468 7.40 -6.42 26.95
CA ASP A 468 7.38 -7.02 25.62
C ASP A 468 6.87 -6.03 24.55
N GLU A 469 5.84 -5.23 24.86
CA GLU A 469 5.33 -4.19 23.95
C GLU A 469 6.37 -3.09 23.68
N LEU A 470 7.07 -2.59 24.70
CA LEU A 470 8.12 -1.59 24.50
C LEU A 470 9.31 -2.14 23.71
N ILE A 471 9.68 -3.41 23.90
CA ILE A 471 10.71 -4.05 23.06
C ILE A 471 10.23 -4.11 21.60
N TYR A 472 8.96 -4.48 21.37
CA TYR A 472 8.37 -4.48 20.03
C TYR A 472 8.45 -3.08 19.37
N GLU A 473 8.04 -2.03 20.08
CA GLU A 473 8.10 -0.65 19.58
C GLU A 473 9.55 -0.20 19.30
N ASN A 474 10.51 -0.61 20.12
CA ASN A 474 11.94 -0.30 19.91
C ASN A 474 12.48 -0.98 18.64
N VAL A 475 12.10 -2.24 18.39
CA VAL A 475 12.49 -2.95 17.16
C VAL A 475 11.88 -2.27 15.94
N LEU A 476 10.59 -1.92 15.98
CA LEU A 476 9.96 -1.15 14.90
C LEU A 476 10.66 0.19 14.68
N LEU A 477 10.98 0.94 15.73
CA LEU A 477 11.69 2.21 15.63
C LEU A 477 13.05 2.05 14.93
N ALA A 478 13.81 0.99 15.26
CA ALA A 478 15.07 0.69 14.60
C ALA A 478 14.87 0.39 13.09
N LEU A 479 13.86 -0.41 12.73
CA LEU A 479 13.53 -0.71 11.34
C LEU A 479 13.12 0.54 10.54
N TYR A 480 12.28 1.40 11.12
CA TYR A 480 11.86 2.67 10.52
C TYR A 480 13.01 3.70 10.40
N LYS A 481 14.03 3.60 11.25
CA LYS A 481 15.29 4.37 11.11
C LYS A 481 16.26 3.80 10.06
N GLY A 482 16.06 2.54 9.65
CA GLY A 482 16.95 1.80 8.76
C GLY A 482 18.04 1.00 9.46
N ASP A 483 18.05 0.96 10.80
CA ASP A 483 19.03 0.25 11.62
C ASP A 483 18.67 -1.24 11.76
N ARG A 484 18.67 -1.97 10.64
CA ARG A 484 18.25 -3.38 10.56
C ARG A 484 19.15 -4.33 11.37
N ASP A 485 20.45 -4.03 11.43
CA ASP A 485 21.43 -4.75 12.24
C ASP A 485 21.14 -4.62 13.75
N VAL A 486 20.76 -3.41 14.19
CA VAL A 486 20.34 -3.15 15.56
C VAL A 486 19.03 -3.87 15.86
N ALA A 487 18.05 -3.82 14.94
CA ALA A 487 16.78 -4.53 15.06
C ALA A 487 16.99 -6.04 15.21
N LYS A 488 17.86 -6.64 14.38
CA LYS A 488 18.23 -8.07 14.48
C LYS A 488 18.81 -8.41 15.84
N THR A 489 19.73 -7.59 16.34
CA THR A 489 20.35 -7.79 17.67
C THR A 489 19.30 -7.74 18.79
N MET A 490 18.38 -6.77 18.74
CA MET A 490 17.27 -6.66 19.70
C MET A 490 16.36 -7.89 19.67
N LEU A 491 15.99 -8.37 18.48
CA LEU A 491 15.14 -9.55 18.30
C LEU A 491 15.79 -10.82 18.85
N MET A 492 17.09 -11.02 18.62
CA MET A 492 17.83 -12.17 19.14
C MET A 492 17.85 -12.18 20.67
N ASN A 493 18.00 -11.01 21.30
CA ASN A 493 18.01 -10.87 22.75
C ASN A 493 16.62 -10.84 23.40
N TRP A 494 15.55 -10.70 22.62
CA TRP A 494 14.20 -10.55 23.17
C TRP A 494 13.62 -11.88 23.66
N GLU A 495 13.64 -12.09 24.97
CA GLU A 495 12.91 -13.19 25.62
C GLU A 495 11.48 -12.77 25.96
N ILE A 496 10.48 -13.36 25.29
CA ILE A 496 9.07 -13.03 25.54
C ILE A 496 8.62 -13.62 26.87
N ARG A 497 8.29 -12.75 27.83
CA ARG A 497 7.92 -13.13 29.20
C ARG A 497 6.43 -13.04 29.47
N SER A 498 5.70 -12.26 28.69
CA SER A 498 4.25 -12.15 28.79
C SER A 498 3.53 -13.43 28.35
N PRO A 499 2.31 -13.68 28.86
CA PRO A 499 1.49 -14.81 28.43
C PRO A 499 0.85 -14.59 27.04
N ASP A 500 1.04 -13.44 26.42
CA ASP A 500 0.46 -13.10 25.13
C ASP A 500 1.10 -13.94 24.02
N GLY A 501 0.29 -14.84 23.44
CA GLY A 501 0.73 -15.69 22.33
C GLY A 501 1.05 -14.91 21.07
N TYR A 502 0.47 -13.73 20.88
CA TYR A 502 0.67 -12.94 19.67
C TYR A 502 2.04 -12.25 19.64
N MET A 503 2.65 -11.96 20.79
CA MET A 503 4.03 -11.45 20.87
C MET A 503 5.05 -12.37 20.19
N TYR A 504 4.81 -13.68 20.22
CA TYR A 504 5.65 -14.66 19.51
C TYR A 504 5.50 -14.53 17.99
N VAL A 505 4.27 -14.29 17.51
CA VAL A 505 4.01 -14.05 16.09
C VAL A 505 4.71 -12.76 15.65
N ARG A 506 4.57 -11.67 16.41
CA ARG A 506 5.26 -10.40 16.15
C ARG A 506 6.78 -10.57 16.05
N LYS A 507 7.39 -11.20 17.07
CA LYS A 507 8.83 -11.50 17.07
C LYS A 507 9.24 -12.33 15.86
N GLY A 508 8.50 -13.41 15.57
CA GLY A 508 8.84 -14.31 14.46
C GLY A 508 8.71 -13.66 13.09
N MET A 509 7.68 -12.83 12.88
CA MET A 509 7.53 -12.05 11.65
C MET A 509 8.67 -11.04 11.45
N LEU A 510 9.04 -10.31 12.50
CA LEU A 510 10.15 -9.34 12.46
C LEU A 510 11.52 -10.03 12.26
N LEU A 511 11.72 -11.23 12.82
CA LEU A 511 12.89 -12.06 12.52
C LEU A 511 12.97 -12.44 11.03
N GLY A 512 11.84 -12.79 10.44
CA GLY A 512 11.74 -13.00 8.99
C GLY A 512 12.05 -11.73 8.18
N GLU A 513 11.61 -10.56 8.65
CA GLU A 513 11.91 -9.27 8.02
C GLU A 513 13.40 -8.96 8.00
N VAL A 514 14.16 -9.33 9.05
CA VAL A 514 15.62 -9.15 9.15
C VAL A 514 16.45 -10.35 8.62
N GLY A 515 15.82 -11.28 7.91
CA GLY A 515 16.49 -12.36 7.17
C GLY A 515 16.47 -13.75 7.84
N ASP A 516 16.12 -13.87 9.12
CA ASP A 516 16.14 -15.15 9.85
C ASP A 516 14.81 -15.92 9.73
N VAL A 517 14.43 -16.26 8.49
CA VAL A 517 13.10 -16.79 8.14
C VAL A 517 12.74 -18.08 8.90
N SER A 518 13.64 -19.06 8.95
CA SER A 518 13.37 -20.35 9.60
C SER A 518 13.17 -20.23 11.12
N LEU A 519 14.01 -19.41 11.78
CA LEU A 519 13.85 -19.11 13.20
C LEU A 519 12.54 -18.34 13.46
N GLY A 520 12.24 -17.38 12.58
CA GLY A 520 10.99 -16.64 12.60
C GLY A 520 9.75 -17.55 12.54
N LEU A 521 9.74 -18.51 11.61
CA LEU A 521 8.65 -19.48 11.48
C LEU A 521 8.48 -20.33 12.75
N ALA A 522 9.57 -20.88 13.29
CA ALA A 522 9.52 -21.71 14.49
C ALA A 522 8.91 -20.95 15.69
N ILE A 523 9.33 -19.71 15.91
CA ILE A 523 8.82 -18.87 17.01
C ILE A 523 7.34 -18.51 16.78
N SER A 524 6.95 -18.12 15.57
CA SER A 524 5.55 -17.77 15.29
C SER A 524 4.61 -18.97 15.47
N LEU A 525 5.03 -20.19 15.12
CA LEU A 525 4.25 -21.41 15.34
C LEU A 525 4.05 -21.72 16.83
N VAL A 526 5.05 -21.45 17.67
CA VAL A 526 4.89 -21.52 19.14
C VAL A 526 3.83 -20.53 19.61
N GLY A 527 3.83 -19.31 19.06
CA GLY A 527 2.80 -18.30 19.30
C GLY A 527 1.40 -18.77 18.94
N LEU A 528 1.24 -19.29 17.72
CA LEU A 528 -0.03 -19.84 17.23
C LEU A 528 -0.55 -20.98 18.12
N LYS A 529 0.34 -21.88 18.57
CA LYS A 529 -0.02 -22.95 19.51
C LYS A 529 -0.52 -22.40 20.84
N LYS A 530 0.07 -21.32 21.36
CA LYS A 530 -0.40 -20.63 22.59
C LYS A 530 -1.77 -19.98 22.40
N ILE A 531 -1.99 -19.27 21.29
CA ILE A 531 -3.29 -18.66 20.95
C ILE A 531 -4.38 -19.74 20.91
N ARG A 532 -4.15 -20.84 20.18
CA ARG A 532 -5.07 -21.99 20.10
C ARG A 532 -5.30 -22.65 21.45
N LYS A 533 -4.28 -22.75 22.31
CA LYS A 533 -4.45 -23.26 23.67
C LYS A 533 -5.41 -22.40 24.49
N ASN A 534 -5.29 -21.07 24.41
CA ASN A 534 -6.19 -20.14 25.11
C ASN A 534 -7.62 -20.20 24.54
N GLN A 535 -7.75 -20.29 23.22
CA GLN A 535 -9.03 -20.48 22.54
C GLN A 535 -9.78 -21.73 23.02
N ARG A 536 -9.10 -22.87 23.26
CA ARG A 536 -9.75 -24.08 23.81
C ARG A 536 -10.45 -23.85 25.16
N SER A 537 -9.98 -22.88 25.96
CA SER A 537 -10.62 -22.51 27.23
C SER A 537 -11.81 -21.55 27.05
N LYS A 538 -11.88 -20.84 25.92
CA LYS A 538 -12.92 -19.85 25.57
C LYS A 538 -13.26 -19.95 24.09
N THR A 539 -13.89 -21.06 23.68
CA THR A 539 -14.05 -21.48 22.27
C THR A 539 -14.76 -20.46 21.39
N SER A 540 -15.64 -19.61 21.95
CA SER A 540 -16.42 -18.59 21.25
C SER A 540 -15.87 -17.15 21.40
N SER A 541 -14.65 -17.00 21.94
CA SER A 541 -14.00 -15.70 22.12
C SER A 541 -13.57 -15.09 20.78
N VAL A 542 -14.21 -13.98 20.41
CA VAL A 542 -13.90 -13.20 19.20
C VAL A 542 -12.44 -12.76 19.18
N TYR A 543 -11.90 -12.40 20.35
CA TYR A 543 -10.51 -11.97 20.50
C TYR A 543 -9.52 -13.05 20.03
N TYR A 544 -9.60 -14.26 20.57
CA TYR A 544 -8.66 -15.32 20.21
C TYR A 544 -8.87 -15.83 18.77
N LEU A 545 -10.12 -15.87 18.29
CA LEU A 545 -10.42 -16.24 16.89
C LEU A 545 -9.85 -15.21 15.91
N SER A 546 -10.03 -13.92 16.20
CA SER A 546 -9.49 -12.83 15.40
C SER A 546 -7.95 -12.82 15.42
N GLN A 547 -7.32 -13.04 16.59
CA GLN A 547 -5.88 -13.21 16.69
C GLN A 547 -5.37 -14.42 15.89
N GLU A 548 -6.05 -15.57 15.98
CA GLU A 548 -5.68 -16.78 15.23
C GLU A 548 -5.71 -16.52 13.73
N ALA A 549 -6.75 -15.87 13.22
CA ALA A 549 -6.89 -15.57 11.79
C ALA A 549 -5.72 -14.70 11.28
N TRP A 550 -5.41 -13.59 11.97
CA TRP A 550 -4.28 -12.74 11.61
C TRP A 550 -2.92 -13.43 11.76
N ALA A 551 -2.76 -14.29 12.78
CA ALA A 551 -1.55 -15.09 12.95
C ALA A 551 -1.37 -16.08 11.79
N CYS A 552 -2.42 -16.78 11.37
CA CYS A 552 -2.36 -17.70 10.22
C CYS A 552 -1.98 -16.96 8.93
N LEU A 553 -2.56 -15.78 8.67
CA LEU A 553 -2.23 -14.98 7.49
C LEU A 553 -0.75 -14.57 7.48
N THR A 554 -0.27 -13.98 8.56
CA THR A 554 1.11 -13.48 8.66
C THR A 554 2.13 -14.62 8.62
N ILE A 555 1.89 -15.72 9.34
CA ILE A 555 2.74 -16.93 9.30
C ILE A 555 2.80 -17.53 7.90
N SER A 556 1.73 -17.43 7.11
CA SER A 556 1.74 -17.91 5.72
C SER A 556 2.81 -17.20 4.86
N TYR A 557 3.20 -15.96 5.18
CA TYR A 557 4.25 -15.24 4.44
C TYR A 557 5.62 -15.88 4.70
N LEU A 558 5.91 -16.28 5.95
CA LEU A 558 7.12 -17.02 6.32
C LEU A 558 7.19 -18.37 5.58
N GLN A 559 6.08 -19.12 5.56
CA GLN A 559 6.01 -20.40 4.87
C GLN A 559 6.19 -20.26 3.35
N LYS A 560 5.51 -19.29 2.72
CA LYS A 560 5.61 -19.03 1.27
C LYS A 560 7.05 -18.65 0.88
N SER A 561 7.73 -17.85 1.68
CA SER A 561 9.12 -17.47 1.43
C SER A 561 10.06 -18.68 1.47
N LEU A 562 9.92 -19.56 2.47
CA LEU A 562 10.71 -20.81 2.55
C LEU A 562 10.41 -21.76 1.39
N ALA A 563 9.14 -21.98 1.06
CA ALA A 563 8.75 -22.83 -0.07
C ALA A 563 9.35 -22.34 -1.39
N TRP A 564 9.35 -21.03 -1.64
CA TRP A 564 10.01 -20.45 -2.81
C TRP A 564 11.52 -20.64 -2.79
N SER A 565 12.18 -20.48 -1.64
CA SER A 565 13.64 -20.70 -1.55
C SER A 565 14.05 -22.15 -1.89
N VAL A 566 13.28 -23.14 -1.43
CA VAL A 566 13.53 -24.57 -1.72
C VAL A 566 13.29 -24.88 -3.19
N SER A 567 12.25 -24.30 -3.82
CA SER A 567 11.97 -24.52 -5.24
C SER A 567 13.05 -23.99 -6.21
N PHE A 568 13.92 -23.09 -5.75
CA PHE A 568 15.06 -22.56 -6.52
C PHE A 568 16.37 -23.33 -6.28
N HIS A 569 16.46 -24.07 -5.18
CA HIS A 569 17.60 -24.93 -4.86
C HIS A 569 17.17 -26.39 -5.04
N GLU A 570 17.28 -26.91 -6.27
CA GLU A 570 17.28 -28.35 -6.53
C GLU A 570 18.52 -28.99 -5.89
N GLU A 571 18.51 -29.15 -4.56
CA GLU A 571 19.30 -30.15 -3.86
C GLU A 571 18.34 -30.94 -2.98
N GLU A 572 18.17 -32.22 -3.34
CA GLU A 572 17.44 -33.24 -2.59
C GLU A 572 18.03 -33.35 -1.17
N GLY A 573 17.37 -32.70 -0.22
CA GLY A 573 17.58 -32.88 1.21
C GLY A 573 16.22 -32.82 1.91
N ASP A 574 15.73 -33.97 2.35
CA ASP A 574 14.49 -34.14 3.11
C ASP A 574 14.54 -33.32 4.41
N LEU A 575 14.12 -32.05 4.35
CA LEU A 575 13.64 -31.32 5.50
C LEU A 575 12.14 -31.60 5.61
N GLU A 576 11.77 -32.61 6.38
CA GLU A 576 10.39 -32.82 6.83
C GLU A 576 9.95 -31.58 7.62
N TYR A 577 9.24 -30.66 6.96
CA TYR A 577 8.55 -29.59 7.64
C TYR A 577 7.38 -30.18 8.43
N GLU A 578 7.38 -30.03 9.75
CA GLU A 578 6.31 -30.53 10.65
C GLU A 578 4.90 -29.99 10.33
N PHE A 579 4.73 -29.02 9.41
CA PHE A 579 3.43 -28.41 9.07
C PHE A 579 3.33 -27.94 7.60
N HIS A 580 2.33 -28.44 6.86
CA HIS A 580 2.07 -28.11 5.46
C HIS A 580 1.36 -26.74 5.28
N PRO A 581 1.72 -25.88 4.29
CA PRO A 581 1.04 -24.61 4.01
C PRO A 581 -0.48 -24.74 3.79
N ASP A 582 -0.92 -25.87 3.22
CA ASP A 582 -2.32 -26.16 2.96
C ASP A 582 -3.16 -26.20 4.25
N GLU A 583 -2.56 -26.56 5.40
CA GLU A 583 -3.26 -26.57 6.68
C GLU A 583 -3.60 -25.17 7.19
N LEU A 584 -2.70 -24.18 7.01
CA LEU A 584 -2.99 -22.80 7.40
C LEU A 584 -4.01 -22.15 6.46
N ASN A 585 -3.90 -22.41 5.15
CA ASN A 585 -4.86 -21.91 4.17
C ASN A 585 -6.26 -22.50 4.42
N GLN A 586 -6.35 -23.81 4.70
CA GLN A 586 -7.61 -24.44 5.08
C GLN A 586 -8.15 -23.83 6.36
N ARG A 587 -7.29 -23.61 7.38
CA ARG A 587 -7.74 -22.98 8.63
C ARG A 587 -8.23 -21.54 8.42
N LEU A 588 -7.61 -20.76 7.54
CA LEU A 588 -8.09 -19.44 7.16
C LEU A 588 -9.48 -19.51 6.52
N ALA A 589 -9.73 -20.50 5.66
CA ALA A 589 -11.04 -20.73 5.07
C ALA A 589 -12.09 -21.14 6.13
N ASP A 590 -11.72 -22.01 7.08
CA ASP A 590 -12.59 -22.41 8.18
C ASP A 590 -12.95 -21.21 9.09
N LEU A 591 -11.98 -20.32 9.37
CA LEU A 591 -12.18 -19.10 10.14
C LEU A 591 -13.04 -18.08 9.37
N ALA A 592 -12.84 -17.96 8.05
CA ALA A 592 -13.68 -17.13 7.19
C ALA A 592 -15.14 -17.59 7.20
N ALA A 593 -15.39 -18.90 7.21
CA ALA A 593 -16.74 -19.48 7.29
C ALA A 593 -17.49 -19.15 8.61
N ILE A 594 -16.78 -18.66 9.63
CA ILE A 594 -17.35 -18.20 10.91
C ILE A 594 -17.09 -16.69 11.14
N ASP A 595 -17.11 -15.90 10.07
CA ASP A 595 -17.03 -14.43 10.06
C ASP A 595 -15.68 -13.83 10.53
N HIS A 596 -14.59 -14.55 10.32
CA HIS A 596 -13.22 -14.08 10.59
C HIS A 596 -12.34 -14.08 9.32
N ASP A 597 -12.87 -13.56 8.21
CA ASP A 597 -12.17 -13.50 6.92
C ASP A 597 -11.15 -12.35 6.85
N VAL A 598 -9.94 -12.63 7.34
CA VAL A 598 -8.82 -11.67 7.30
C VAL A 598 -8.23 -11.49 5.89
N MET A 599 -8.45 -12.45 4.97
CA MET A 599 -7.99 -12.34 3.59
C MET A 599 -8.82 -11.30 2.83
N GLN A 600 -10.14 -11.38 2.98
CA GLN A 600 -11.04 -10.37 2.43
C GLN A 600 -10.78 -8.99 3.05
N GLU A 601 -10.56 -8.93 4.37
CA GLU A 601 -10.23 -7.67 5.07
C GLU A 601 -8.97 -7.00 4.51
N HIS A 602 -7.89 -7.79 4.34
CA HIS A 602 -6.63 -7.34 3.72
C HIS A 602 -6.84 -6.83 2.29
N GLN A 603 -7.58 -7.58 1.47
CA GLN A 603 -7.89 -7.21 0.08
C GLN A 603 -8.75 -5.94 -0.02
N LEU A 604 -9.73 -5.76 0.86
CA LEU A 604 -10.59 -4.58 0.87
C LEU A 604 -9.83 -3.31 1.24
N LEU A 605 -8.92 -3.38 2.22
CA LEU A 605 -8.04 -2.25 2.54
C LEU A 605 -7.09 -1.92 1.38
N MET A 606 -6.53 -2.93 0.71
CA MET A 606 -5.75 -2.72 -0.52
C MET A 606 -6.61 -2.10 -1.63
N ALA A 607 -7.86 -2.51 -1.78
CA ALA A 607 -8.77 -1.96 -2.79
C ALA A 607 -9.09 -0.47 -2.51
N ASP A 608 -9.38 -0.12 -1.26
CA ASP A 608 -9.58 1.27 -0.84
C ASP A 608 -8.31 2.12 -1.13
N LEU A 609 -7.13 1.55 -0.85
CA LEU A 609 -5.85 2.19 -1.17
C LEU A 609 -5.50 2.17 -2.66
N ASN A 610 -6.12 1.35 -3.51
CA ASN A 610 -5.92 1.36 -4.96
C ASN A 610 -6.94 2.23 -5.71
N ALA A 611 -8.03 2.66 -5.08
CA ALA A 611 -9.06 3.49 -5.70
C ALA A 611 -8.48 4.77 -6.35
N GLU A 612 -8.83 5.08 -7.60
CA GLU A 612 -8.27 6.26 -8.26
C GLU A 612 -8.63 7.56 -7.51
N THR A 613 -7.63 8.39 -7.26
CA THR A 613 -7.80 9.67 -6.57
C THR A 613 -6.76 10.65 -7.12
N PRO A 614 -7.15 11.85 -7.56
CA PRO A 614 -6.19 12.87 -7.95
C PRO A 614 -5.46 13.42 -6.71
N PRO A 615 -4.16 13.77 -6.81
CA PRO A 615 -3.47 14.49 -5.74
C PRO A 615 -4.14 15.86 -5.50
N PRO A 616 -3.99 16.46 -4.30
CA PRO A 616 -4.65 17.72 -3.94
C PRO A 616 -4.20 18.91 -4.81
N SER A 617 -3.10 18.76 -5.54
CA SER A 617 -2.47 19.78 -6.39
C SER A 617 -3.12 19.98 -7.77
N GLN A 618 -4.39 19.61 -8.00
CA GLN A 618 -5.17 20.03 -9.19
C GLN A 618 -6.29 21.02 -8.85
N PRO A 619 -5.98 22.32 -8.72
CA PRO A 619 -6.85 23.23 -7.98
C PRO A 619 -7.68 24.15 -8.88
N ALA A 620 -7.68 23.93 -10.20
CA ALA A 620 -8.43 24.78 -11.13
C ALA A 620 -8.97 23.98 -12.32
N SER A 621 -10.30 23.80 -12.39
CA SER A 621 -10.95 23.38 -13.63
C SER A 621 -11.23 24.62 -14.48
N ARG A 622 -10.71 24.66 -15.71
CA ARG A 622 -11.04 25.70 -16.69
C ARG A 622 -12.12 25.17 -17.62
N ILE A 623 -13.35 25.62 -17.39
CA ILE A 623 -14.49 25.26 -18.24
C ILE A 623 -14.64 26.36 -19.29
N PRO A 624 -14.58 26.04 -20.60
CA PRO A 624 -14.85 27.01 -21.64
C PRO A 624 -16.29 27.51 -21.49
N LEU A 625 -16.47 28.82 -21.44
CA LEU A 625 -17.79 29.45 -21.45
C LEU A 625 -18.30 29.56 -22.90
N PHE A 626 -19.59 29.88 -23.05
CA PHE A 626 -20.22 30.05 -24.35
C PHE A 626 -19.52 31.14 -25.20
N GLU A 627 -19.01 32.19 -24.56
CA GLU A 627 -18.23 33.23 -25.23
C GLU A 627 -16.81 32.74 -25.55
N LEU A 628 -16.44 32.81 -26.83
CA LEU A 628 -15.12 32.46 -27.35
C LEU A 628 -14.01 33.17 -26.57
N GLY A 629 -13.07 32.40 -26.02
CA GLY A 629 -11.92 32.90 -25.27
C GLY A 629 -12.17 33.14 -23.78
N ASN A 630 -13.41 33.01 -23.30
CA ASN A 630 -13.74 33.13 -21.89
C ASN A 630 -13.78 31.75 -21.22
N TYR A 631 -13.14 31.65 -20.06
CA TYR A 631 -13.07 30.43 -19.26
C TYR A 631 -13.56 30.72 -17.84
N SER A 632 -14.46 29.89 -17.33
CA SER A 632 -14.73 29.85 -15.90
C SER A 632 -13.61 29.05 -15.25
N THR A 633 -12.89 29.68 -14.32
CA THR A 633 -11.88 29.00 -13.51
C THR A 633 -12.49 28.71 -12.14
N THR A 634 -12.86 27.46 -11.89
CA THR A 634 -13.35 27.04 -10.57
C THR A 634 -12.16 26.61 -9.74
N ARG A 635 -11.91 27.31 -8.63
CA ARG A 635 -10.93 26.89 -7.63
C ARG A 635 -11.58 25.99 -6.60
N HIS A 636 -11.07 24.77 -6.45
CA HIS A 636 -11.53 23.87 -5.40
C HIS A 636 -10.91 24.29 -4.06
N ILE A 637 -11.76 24.54 -3.05
CA ILE A 637 -11.35 24.87 -1.67
C ILE A 637 -11.68 23.66 -0.79
N GLY A 638 -10.68 23.15 -0.07
CA GLY A 638 -10.77 21.93 0.72
C GLY A 638 -10.40 20.68 -0.07
N ASN A 639 -10.13 19.60 0.65
CA ASN A 639 -9.86 18.30 0.07
C ASN A 639 -11.13 17.68 -0.51
N SER A 640 -11.00 16.84 -1.53
CA SER A 640 -12.14 16.04 -1.98
C SER A 640 -12.44 14.95 -0.96
N SER A 641 -13.72 14.57 -0.81
CA SER A 641 -14.09 13.43 0.04
C SER A 641 -13.44 12.10 -0.41
N THR A 642 -13.03 12.01 -1.67
CA THR A 642 -12.22 10.89 -2.19
C THR A 642 -10.78 10.93 -1.69
N PHE A 643 -10.20 12.11 -1.51
CA PHE A 643 -8.87 12.30 -0.94
C PHE A 643 -8.86 11.96 0.56
N ASP A 644 -9.84 12.42 1.33
CA ASP A 644 -9.90 12.12 2.77
C ASP A 644 -10.04 10.60 3.01
N LYS A 645 -10.91 9.93 2.25
CA LYS A 645 -11.01 8.46 2.28
C LYS A 645 -9.69 7.77 1.91
N LYS A 646 -8.91 8.39 1.03
CA LYS A 646 -7.62 7.85 0.58
C LYS A 646 -6.57 7.92 1.68
N THR A 647 -6.51 9.06 2.38
CA THR A 647 -5.60 9.26 3.51
C THR A 647 -6.01 8.39 4.70
N ASP A 648 -7.30 8.27 4.98
CA ASP A 648 -7.82 7.38 6.04
C ASP A 648 -7.44 5.91 5.77
N ALA A 649 -7.56 5.45 4.52
CA ALA A 649 -7.14 4.12 4.11
C ALA A 649 -5.62 3.93 4.22
N ALA A 650 -4.83 4.96 3.92
CA ALA A 650 -3.38 4.93 4.06
C ALA A 650 -2.95 4.78 5.53
N PHE A 651 -3.55 5.55 6.45
CA PHE A 651 -3.31 5.38 7.89
C PHE A 651 -3.82 4.02 8.39
N ALA A 652 -4.99 3.58 7.96
CA ALA A 652 -5.53 2.27 8.29
C ALA A 652 -4.58 1.14 7.89
N TRP A 653 -3.98 1.22 6.70
CA TRP A 653 -3.00 0.25 6.23
C TRP A 653 -1.73 0.24 7.10
N LEU A 654 -1.13 1.40 7.37
CA LEU A 654 0.09 1.49 8.16
C LEU A 654 -0.14 1.01 9.61
N SER A 655 -1.24 1.45 10.24
CA SER A 655 -1.63 1.01 11.58
C SER A 655 -1.93 -0.49 11.64
N LEU A 656 -2.62 -1.03 10.63
CA LEU A 656 -2.84 -2.48 10.51
C LEU A 656 -1.49 -3.21 10.47
N SER A 657 -0.59 -2.77 9.59
CA SER A 657 0.69 -3.44 9.37
C SER A 657 1.53 -3.55 10.64
N ASP A 658 1.57 -2.49 11.44
CA ASP A 658 2.25 -2.49 12.74
C ASP A 658 1.49 -3.33 13.79
N ARG A 659 0.16 -3.35 13.77
CA ARG A 659 -0.63 -4.08 14.77
C ARG A 659 -0.52 -5.59 14.63
N VAL A 660 -0.64 -6.08 13.39
CA VAL A 660 -0.61 -7.52 13.05
C VAL A 660 0.77 -8.01 12.60
N SER A 661 1.77 -7.11 12.53
CA SER A 661 3.11 -7.40 11.99
C SER A 661 3.10 -7.92 10.55
N LEU A 662 2.37 -7.24 9.66
CA LEU A 662 2.60 -7.39 8.22
C LEU A 662 3.91 -6.70 7.88
N VAL A 663 4.85 -7.47 7.35
CA VAL A 663 6.19 -7.00 7.02
C VAL A 663 6.32 -6.83 5.51
N PRO A 664 7.01 -5.79 5.00
CA PRO A 664 7.14 -5.55 3.56
C PRO A 664 7.98 -6.63 2.86
N ARG A 665 8.69 -7.45 3.63
CA ARG A 665 9.64 -8.44 3.16
C ARG A 665 9.84 -9.55 4.19
N VAL A 666 10.05 -10.77 3.70
CA VAL A 666 10.56 -11.91 4.47
C VAL A 666 11.73 -12.49 3.69
N GLY A 667 12.93 -12.45 4.26
CA GLY A 667 14.16 -12.79 3.53
C GLY A 667 14.28 -12.04 2.21
N ASN A 668 14.41 -12.78 1.10
CA ASN A 668 14.49 -12.17 -0.24
C ASN A 668 13.13 -11.90 -0.91
N THR A 669 12.03 -12.32 -0.29
CA THR A 669 10.68 -12.21 -0.84
C THR A 669 9.97 -10.94 -0.37
N THR A 670 9.39 -10.17 -1.28
CA THR A 670 8.61 -8.96 -0.95
C THR A 670 7.11 -9.25 -0.86
N PHE A 671 6.43 -8.65 0.11
CA PHE A 671 4.98 -8.72 0.30
C PHE A 671 4.40 -7.31 0.42
N ASP A 672 3.30 -7.03 -0.28
CA ASP A 672 2.55 -5.76 -0.22
C ASP A 672 3.39 -4.47 -0.37
N ILE A 673 4.58 -4.54 -0.97
CA ILE A 673 5.53 -3.43 -1.01
C ILE A 673 4.96 -2.21 -1.74
N SER A 674 4.13 -2.45 -2.76
CA SER A 674 3.39 -1.41 -3.47
C SER A 674 2.37 -0.71 -2.57
N THR A 675 1.71 -1.45 -1.68
CA THR A 675 0.72 -0.94 -0.73
C THR A 675 1.39 -0.06 0.34
N PHE A 676 2.53 -0.50 0.89
CA PHE A 676 3.36 0.36 1.77
C PHE A 676 3.80 1.65 1.07
N SER A 677 4.30 1.52 -0.16
CA SER A 677 4.73 2.67 -0.98
C SER A 677 3.57 3.64 -1.20
N GLN A 678 2.41 3.12 -1.59
CA GLN A 678 1.21 3.91 -1.86
C GLN A 678 0.67 4.58 -0.59
N ALA A 679 0.64 3.88 0.54
CA ALA A 679 0.19 4.45 1.82
C ALA A 679 1.10 5.61 2.23
N ALA A 680 2.42 5.41 2.23
CA ALA A 680 3.38 6.46 2.53
C ALA A 680 3.29 7.64 1.55
N TRP A 681 3.04 7.39 0.26
CA TRP A 681 2.85 8.46 -0.72
C TRP A 681 1.64 9.34 -0.40
N TRP A 682 0.50 8.76 0.00
CA TRP A 682 -0.69 9.54 0.31
C TRP A 682 -0.60 10.26 1.65
N VAL A 683 0.07 9.66 2.64
CA VAL A 683 0.34 10.28 3.94
C VAL A 683 1.17 11.57 3.82
N GLN A 684 2.02 11.71 2.80
CA GLN A 684 2.87 12.90 2.60
C GLN A 684 2.12 14.24 2.48
N TYR A 685 0.83 14.19 2.17
CA TYR A 685 0.00 15.38 1.98
C TYR A 685 -0.68 15.85 3.26
N VAL A 686 -0.73 15.01 4.29
CA VAL A 686 -1.44 15.27 5.55
C VAL A 686 -0.57 15.10 6.80
N ASP A 687 0.68 14.66 6.64
CA ASP A 687 1.60 14.30 7.73
C ASP A 687 3.05 14.72 7.43
N SER A 688 3.91 14.49 8.42
CA SER A 688 5.36 14.68 8.43
C SER A 688 6.09 13.88 7.34
N MET A 689 7.13 14.50 6.77
CA MET A 689 8.04 13.82 5.83
C MET A 689 8.89 12.77 6.56
N GLU A 690 9.11 12.96 7.86
CA GLU A 690 9.73 12.02 8.78
C GLU A 690 9.05 10.63 8.70
N ARG A 691 7.72 10.57 8.89
CA ARG A 691 6.93 9.33 8.76
C ARG A 691 7.03 8.73 7.36
N VAL A 692 6.85 9.55 6.31
CA VAL A 692 6.88 9.10 4.91
C VAL A 692 8.21 8.44 4.55
N LEU A 693 9.31 9.12 4.86
CA LEU A 693 10.66 8.61 4.56
C LEU A 693 11.00 7.39 5.40
N SER A 694 10.51 7.30 6.63
CA SER A 694 10.73 6.12 7.48
C SER A 694 10.12 4.85 6.88
N VAL A 695 8.91 4.93 6.33
CA VAL A 695 8.24 3.81 5.65
C VAL A 695 9.04 3.43 4.41
N MET A 696 9.45 4.41 3.60
CA MET A 696 10.28 4.18 2.42
C MET A 696 11.58 3.46 2.79
N ILE A 697 12.28 3.91 3.84
CA ILE A 697 13.51 3.30 4.36
C ILE A 697 13.25 1.85 4.79
N ARG A 698 12.18 1.58 5.54
CA ARG A 698 11.82 0.22 5.98
C ARG A 698 11.56 -0.74 4.81
N THR A 699 10.93 -0.27 3.74
CA THR A 699 10.64 -1.12 2.56
C THR A 699 11.86 -1.45 1.70
N LEU A 700 12.90 -0.60 1.72
CA LEU A 700 14.10 -0.71 0.88
C LEU A 700 13.79 -0.84 -0.62
N ASN A 701 12.68 -0.26 -1.08
CA ASN A 701 12.23 -0.39 -2.46
C ASN A 701 12.88 0.66 -3.37
N LYS A 702 14.02 0.31 -3.98
CA LYS A 702 14.73 1.18 -4.93
C LYS A 702 13.86 1.66 -6.10
N LYS A 703 12.86 0.90 -6.54
CA LYS A 703 11.97 1.31 -7.65
C LYS A 703 11.26 2.64 -7.38
N MET A 704 10.99 2.95 -6.11
CA MET A 704 10.39 4.23 -5.71
C MET A 704 11.29 5.42 -6.11
N LEU A 705 12.61 5.23 -6.07
CA LEU A 705 13.61 6.24 -6.41
C LEU A 705 13.89 6.27 -7.93
N GLU A 706 13.49 5.27 -8.71
CA GLU A 706 13.75 5.28 -10.16
C GLU A 706 12.99 6.42 -10.87
N PRO A 707 13.49 6.89 -12.04
CA PRO A 707 12.75 7.86 -12.84
C PRO A 707 11.36 7.32 -13.22
N ARG A 708 10.33 8.16 -13.05
CA ARG A 708 8.95 7.80 -13.39
C ARG A 708 8.69 8.00 -14.88
N THR A 709 8.17 6.96 -15.54
CA THR A 709 7.65 7.04 -16.92
C THR A 709 6.22 7.58 -16.93
N ASN A 710 5.77 8.12 -18.07
CA ASN A 710 4.42 8.70 -18.20
C ASN A 710 3.28 7.69 -17.95
N ASN A 711 3.54 6.39 -18.07
CA ASN A 711 2.54 5.33 -17.90
C ASN A 711 2.52 4.74 -16.47
N GLN A 712 3.41 5.20 -15.58
CA GLN A 712 3.48 4.72 -14.20
C GLN A 712 2.66 5.61 -13.26
N LEU A 713 2.07 4.98 -12.23
CA LEU A 713 1.36 5.65 -11.16
C LEU A 713 2.32 6.56 -10.36
N MET A 714 1.82 7.68 -9.85
CA MET A 714 2.65 8.69 -9.15
C MET A 714 3.38 8.13 -7.92
N HIS A 715 2.80 7.13 -7.24
CA HIS A 715 3.36 6.55 -6.02
C HIS A 715 4.36 5.41 -6.28
N SER A 716 4.49 4.91 -7.51
CA SER A 716 5.33 3.72 -7.78
C SER A 716 6.79 4.05 -8.08
N ALA A 717 7.10 5.27 -8.55
CA ALA A 717 8.44 5.73 -8.93
C ALA A 717 8.52 7.27 -8.86
N GLY A 718 9.72 7.84 -8.96
CA GLY A 718 9.94 9.30 -9.00
C GLY A 718 10.00 10.00 -7.64
N TRP A 719 10.13 9.26 -6.53
CA TRP A 719 10.23 9.82 -5.19
C TRP A 719 11.54 10.57 -4.98
N LEU A 720 11.52 11.54 -4.06
CA LEU A 720 12.63 12.44 -3.79
C LEU A 720 13.11 13.14 -5.07
N SER A 721 12.15 13.65 -5.86
CA SER A 721 12.46 14.61 -6.93
C SER A 721 13.15 15.85 -6.35
N ARG A 722 13.84 16.66 -7.17
CA ARG A 722 14.47 17.91 -6.72
C ARG A 722 13.49 18.81 -5.96
N TYR A 723 12.22 18.85 -6.39
CA TYR A 723 11.15 19.56 -5.67
C TYR A 723 10.86 18.98 -4.29
N GLN A 724 10.69 17.66 -4.17
CA GLN A 724 10.45 17.02 -2.87
C GLN A 724 11.66 17.19 -1.94
N VAL A 725 12.88 17.02 -2.46
CA VAL A 725 14.13 17.22 -1.72
C VAL A 725 14.22 18.64 -1.16
N ALA A 726 13.87 19.67 -1.95
CA ALA A 726 13.85 21.06 -1.50
C ALA A 726 12.91 21.30 -0.31
N ARG A 727 11.79 20.56 -0.22
CA ARG A 727 10.81 20.63 0.88
C ARG A 727 11.22 19.85 2.14
N VAL A 728 12.18 18.93 2.04
CA VAL A 728 12.67 18.20 3.21
C VAL A 728 13.37 19.19 4.16
N LYS A 729 13.09 19.10 5.46
CA LYS A 729 13.82 19.89 6.47
C LYS A 729 15.29 19.50 6.47
N GLU A 730 16.17 20.47 6.57
CA GLU A 730 17.62 20.25 6.46
C GLU A 730 18.19 19.32 7.54
N ASN A 731 17.74 19.49 8.79
CA ASN A 731 18.13 18.64 9.91
C ASN A 731 17.70 17.18 9.68
N LEU A 732 16.51 16.95 9.13
CA LEU A 732 16.02 15.62 8.78
C LEU A 732 16.90 14.99 7.68
N ALA A 733 17.14 15.72 6.59
CA ALA A 733 17.99 15.28 5.48
C ALA A 733 19.39 14.91 5.99
N SER A 734 20.00 15.78 6.80
CA SER A 734 21.32 15.53 7.42
C SER A 734 21.30 14.27 8.29
N SER A 735 20.30 14.11 9.16
CA SER A 735 20.19 12.94 10.04
C SER A 735 20.06 11.62 9.26
N ILE A 736 19.30 11.62 8.16
CA ILE A 736 19.12 10.44 7.31
C ILE A 736 20.42 10.14 6.56
N CYS A 737 21.13 11.15 6.06
CA CYS A 737 22.43 10.97 5.42
C CYS A 737 23.46 10.37 6.38
N ILE A 738 23.56 10.90 7.61
CA ILE A 738 24.47 10.39 8.65
C ILE A 738 24.16 8.92 8.95
N ARG A 739 22.89 8.59 9.23
CA ARG A 739 22.49 7.22 9.56
C ARG A 739 22.74 6.26 8.40
N SER A 740 22.30 6.63 7.20
CA SER A 740 22.41 5.80 5.99
C SER A 740 23.88 5.52 5.62
N LEU A 741 24.77 6.52 5.69
CA LEU A 741 26.20 6.29 5.47
C LEU A 741 26.80 5.39 6.55
N SER A 742 26.40 5.56 7.82
CA SER A 742 26.89 4.74 8.92
C SER A 742 26.43 3.28 8.77
N VAL A 743 25.23 3.04 8.25
CA VAL A 743 24.72 1.70 7.91
C VAL A 743 25.57 1.07 6.79
N VAL A 744 25.86 1.82 5.72
CA VAL A 744 26.72 1.36 4.62
C VAL A 744 28.12 1.00 5.11
N GLU A 745 28.72 1.84 5.95
CA GLU A 745 30.05 1.61 6.53
C GLU A 745 30.09 0.34 7.38
N ARG A 746 29.14 0.17 8.31
CA ARG A 746 29.07 -1.04 9.17
C ARG A 746 28.94 -2.33 8.35
N PHE A 747 28.19 -2.31 7.25
CA PHE A 747 28.05 -3.49 6.40
C PHE A 747 29.36 -3.89 5.74
N PHE A 748 30.14 -2.92 5.23
CA PHE A 748 31.41 -3.20 4.57
C PHE A 748 32.61 -3.36 5.53
N GLU A 749 32.43 -3.10 6.82
CA GLU A 749 33.37 -3.54 7.88
C GLU A 749 33.22 -5.04 8.17
N SER A 750 32.06 -5.65 7.92
CA SER A 750 31.80 -7.07 8.17
C SER A 750 32.37 -7.96 7.05
N SER A 751 32.96 -9.09 7.40
CA SER A 751 33.70 -9.97 6.47
C SER A 751 32.85 -10.97 5.69
N HIS A 752 31.52 -10.87 5.74
CA HIS A 752 30.60 -11.83 5.11
C HIS A 752 30.13 -11.32 3.75
N ASP A 753 30.23 -12.18 2.74
CA ASP A 753 29.78 -11.93 1.38
C ASP A 753 28.29 -12.28 1.30
N ASP A 754 27.42 -11.28 1.19
CA ASP A 754 25.95 -11.45 1.19
C ASP A 754 25.30 -10.48 0.20
N ASP A 755 24.60 -11.03 -0.79
CA ASP A 755 23.84 -10.29 -1.82
C ASP A 755 22.75 -9.38 -1.20
N GLU A 756 22.27 -9.67 0.02
CA GLU A 756 21.35 -8.80 0.75
C GLU A 756 22.03 -7.47 1.12
N LEU A 757 23.29 -7.49 1.54
CA LEU A 757 24.05 -6.30 1.94
C LEU A 757 24.26 -5.33 0.78
N ALA A 758 24.60 -5.84 -0.40
CA ALA A 758 24.78 -5.01 -1.60
C ALA A 758 23.50 -4.24 -1.95
N ARG A 759 22.33 -4.89 -1.86
CA ARG A 759 21.03 -4.27 -2.13
C ARG A 759 20.67 -3.19 -1.13
N ILE A 760 20.91 -3.44 0.16
CA ILE A 760 20.64 -2.46 1.22
C ILE A 760 21.58 -1.25 1.05
N ALA A 761 22.87 -1.49 0.83
CA ALA A 761 23.85 -0.44 0.59
C ALA A 761 23.48 0.41 -0.64
N GLU A 762 23.04 -0.24 -1.72
CA GLU A 762 22.60 0.47 -2.93
C GLU A 762 21.43 1.42 -2.65
N PHE A 763 20.41 0.97 -1.90
CA PHE A 763 19.27 1.81 -1.53
C PHE A 763 19.72 3.03 -0.70
N HIS A 764 20.53 2.80 0.34
CA HIS A 764 21.00 3.88 1.22
C HIS A 764 21.91 4.87 0.50
N LEU A 765 22.78 4.43 -0.42
CA LEU A 765 23.62 5.31 -1.23
C LEU A 765 22.79 6.19 -2.18
N GLU A 766 21.75 5.65 -2.82
CA GLU A 766 20.86 6.45 -3.67
C GLU A 766 20.08 7.49 -2.82
N LEU A 767 19.63 7.10 -1.63
CA LEU A 767 18.96 7.98 -0.67
C LEU A 767 19.86 9.13 -0.22
N VAL A 768 21.09 8.83 0.21
CA VAL A 768 22.10 9.84 0.59
C VAL A 768 22.36 10.76 -0.59
N GLY A 769 22.59 10.21 -1.78
CA GLY A 769 22.84 11.00 -2.98
C GLY A 769 21.73 12.01 -3.25
N ARG A 770 20.46 11.68 -3.02
CA ARG A 770 19.35 12.64 -3.23
C ARG A 770 19.26 13.69 -2.14
N LEU A 771 19.38 13.27 -0.87
CA LEU A 771 19.18 14.17 0.27
C LEU A 771 20.39 15.07 0.54
N VAL A 772 21.61 14.66 0.16
CA VAL A 772 22.81 15.49 0.34
C VAL A 772 22.69 16.83 -0.38
N VAL A 773 21.96 16.87 -1.49
CA VAL A 773 21.67 18.07 -2.29
C VAL A 773 20.89 19.12 -1.48
N ARG A 774 20.07 18.71 -0.50
CA ARG A 774 19.30 19.64 0.33
C ARG A 774 20.17 20.43 1.31
N LEU A 775 21.37 19.95 1.62
CA LEU A 775 22.19 20.52 2.68
C LEU A 775 22.78 21.87 2.26
N THR A 776 22.78 22.84 3.17
CA THR A 776 23.32 24.17 2.92
C THR A 776 24.74 24.34 3.44
N ASP A 777 25.12 23.56 4.46
CA ASP A 777 26.46 23.54 5.03
C ASP A 777 27.44 22.72 4.16
N SER A 778 28.36 23.43 3.49
CA SER A 778 29.38 22.85 2.62
C SER A 778 30.38 21.95 3.35
N GLU A 779 30.71 22.23 4.62
CA GLU A 779 31.64 21.39 5.41
C GLU A 779 31.00 20.05 5.76
N VAL A 780 29.70 20.04 6.08
CA VAL A 780 28.96 18.79 6.32
C VAL A 780 28.92 17.94 5.03
N VAL A 781 28.62 18.55 3.89
CA VAL A 781 28.63 17.86 2.59
C VAL A 781 30.03 17.33 2.25
N TYR A 782 31.07 18.12 2.52
CA TYR A 782 32.46 17.72 2.32
C TYR A 782 32.79 16.47 3.16
N SER A 783 32.38 16.45 4.43
CA SER A 783 32.59 15.29 5.31
C SER A 783 31.92 14.01 4.79
N PHE A 784 30.74 14.11 4.16
CA PHE A 784 30.09 12.97 3.51
C PHE A 784 30.82 12.53 2.25
N GLY A 785 31.32 13.48 1.46
CA GLY A 785 32.21 13.19 0.33
C GLY A 785 33.45 12.41 0.76
N GLU A 786 34.13 12.83 1.83
CA GLU A 786 35.30 12.14 2.39
C GLU A 786 34.97 10.72 2.87
N ARG A 787 33.83 10.52 3.54
CA ARG A 787 33.37 9.18 3.94
C ARG A 787 33.17 8.27 2.72
N ILE A 788 32.57 8.78 1.65
CA ILE A 788 32.39 8.02 0.41
C ILE A 788 33.74 7.73 -0.28
N VAL A 789 34.68 8.68 -0.28
CA VAL A 789 36.05 8.44 -0.77
C VAL A 789 36.76 7.36 0.06
N ALA A 790 36.60 7.36 1.38
CA ALA A 790 37.16 6.34 2.26
C ALA A 790 36.61 4.94 1.94
N LEU A 791 35.32 4.82 1.60
CA LEU A 791 34.74 3.54 1.16
C LEU A 791 35.48 2.97 -0.05
N HIS A 792 35.86 3.80 -1.04
CA HIS A 792 36.61 3.34 -2.22
C HIS A 792 38.00 2.76 -1.89
N HIS A 793 38.57 3.11 -0.74
CA HIS A 793 39.84 2.54 -0.30
C HIS A 793 39.66 1.18 0.41
N GLY A 794 38.43 0.80 0.73
CA GLY A 794 38.09 -0.48 1.35
C GLY A 794 38.27 -1.67 0.40
N LYS A 795 38.89 -2.75 0.88
CA LYS A 795 39.10 -3.97 0.06
C LYS A 795 37.81 -4.74 -0.24
N VAL A 796 36.79 -4.63 0.62
CA VAL A 796 35.53 -5.35 0.48
C VAL A 796 34.69 -4.74 -0.65
N ILE A 797 34.57 -3.41 -0.69
CA ILE A 797 33.75 -2.71 -1.70
C ILE A 797 34.24 -2.97 -3.14
N GLY A 798 35.55 -3.20 -3.31
CA GLY A 798 36.15 -3.55 -4.60
C GLY A 798 35.66 -4.88 -5.17
N ARG A 799 35.06 -5.76 -4.36
CA ARG A 799 34.47 -7.02 -4.80
C ARG A 799 33.01 -6.88 -5.25
N HIS A 800 32.32 -5.84 -4.78
CA HIS A 800 30.89 -5.58 -5.04
C HIS A 800 30.70 -4.60 -6.22
N SER A 801 31.05 -5.05 -7.42
CA SER A 801 31.02 -4.20 -8.63
C SER A 801 29.63 -3.64 -9.00
N GLU A 802 28.57 -4.29 -8.53
CA GLU A 802 27.16 -3.94 -8.72
C GLU A 802 26.75 -2.62 -8.05
N ILE A 803 27.38 -2.23 -6.94
CA ILE A 803 27.03 -0.99 -6.21
C ILE A 803 27.83 0.24 -6.69
N TRP A 804 28.89 0.04 -7.47
CA TRP A 804 29.83 1.10 -7.85
C TRP A 804 29.16 2.30 -8.53
N LYS A 805 28.21 2.05 -9.43
CA LYS A 805 27.47 3.11 -10.13
C LYS A 805 26.73 4.03 -9.16
N THR A 806 26.13 3.44 -8.12
CA THR A 806 25.34 4.15 -7.12
C THR A 806 26.26 4.89 -6.16
N LEU A 807 27.37 4.28 -5.75
CA LEU A 807 28.44 4.91 -4.97
C LEU A 807 29.01 6.15 -5.69
N ALA A 808 29.41 6.00 -6.95
CA ALA A 808 29.94 7.09 -7.78
C ALA A 808 28.91 8.21 -8.01
N THR A 809 27.64 7.86 -8.21
CA THR A 809 26.57 8.86 -8.35
C THR A 809 26.34 9.63 -7.05
N CYS A 810 26.42 8.96 -5.89
CA CYS A 810 26.35 9.61 -4.58
C CYS A 810 27.52 10.59 -4.38
N LEU A 811 28.74 10.18 -4.73
CA LEU A 811 29.92 11.05 -4.70
C LEU A 811 29.76 12.28 -5.60
N ALA A 812 29.28 12.09 -6.84
CA ALA A 812 29.05 13.19 -7.77
C ALA A 812 28.02 14.21 -7.25
N ARG A 813 26.96 13.76 -6.58
CA ARG A 813 25.97 14.66 -5.95
C ARG A 813 26.50 15.38 -4.71
N CYS A 814 27.40 14.75 -3.94
CA CYS A 814 28.14 15.46 -2.90
C CYS A 814 28.98 16.56 -3.53
N PHE A 815 29.74 16.24 -4.57
CA PHE A 815 30.59 17.17 -5.30
C PHE A 815 29.80 18.35 -5.91
N GLU A 816 28.61 18.07 -6.45
CA GLU A 816 27.67 19.08 -6.97
C GLU A 816 27.23 20.08 -5.88
N ASN A 817 27.08 19.66 -4.63
CA ASN A 817 26.60 20.54 -3.56
C ASN A 817 27.71 21.25 -2.76
N LEU A 818 28.95 21.24 -3.27
CA LEU A 818 30.07 21.95 -2.65
C LEU A 818 30.30 23.34 -3.28
N ASN A 819 30.83 24.26 -2.46
CA ASN A 819 31.39 25.53 -2.94
C ASN A 819 32.73 25.29 -3.67
N SER A 820 33.25 26.31 -4.37
CA SER A 820 34.48 26.18 -5.19
C SER A 820 35.74 25.77 -4.40
N ILE A 821 35.84 26.16 -3.13
CA ILE A 821 36.99 25.82 -2.26
C ILE A 821 36.94 24.34 -1.86
N ASP A 822 35.79 23.88 -1.38
CA ASP A 822 35.61 22.51 -0.91
C ASP A 822 35.58 21.50 -2.06
N ARG A 823 35.14 21.91 -3.26
CA ARG A 823 35.31 21.12 -4.49
C ARG A 823 36.79 20.86 -4.77
N GLY A 824 37.64 21.87 -4.67
CA GLY A 824 39.09 21.70 -4.79
C GLY A 824 39.69 20.78 -3.72
N ARG A 825 39.19 20.84 -2.48
CA ARG A 825 39.60 19.90 -1.41
C ARG A 825 39.20 18.46 -1.73
N LEU A 826 37.92 18.22 -2.03
CA LEU A 826 37.41 16.88 -2.31
C LEU A 826 38.01 16.30 -3.60
N ALA A 827 38.29 17.12 -4.62
CA ALA A 827 38.98 16.68 -5.83
C ALA A 827 40.37 16.08 -5.52
N ARG A 828 41.11 16.62 -4.54
CA ARG A 828 42.39 16.02 -4.09
C ARG A 828 42.18 14.63 -3.52
N SER A 829 41.17 14.45 -2.66
CA SER A 829 40.86 13.15 -2.07
C SER A 829 40.37 12.15 -3.13
N ILE A 830 39.52 12.57 -4.07
CA ILE A 830 39.06 11.73 -5.19
C ILE A 830 40.25 11.26 -6.05
N ALA A 831 41.24 12.12 -6.28
CA ALA A 831 42.44 11.76 -7.05
C ALA A 831 43.29 10.66 -6.39
N THR A 832 43.15 10.43 -5.07
CA THR A 832 43.85 9.35 -4.35
C THR A 832 43.18 7.98 -4.48
N ILE A 833 41.94 7.91 -4.99
CA ILE A 833 41.20 6.65 -5.11
C ILE A 833 41.99 5.66 -5.98
N PRO A 834 42.26 4.43 -5.50
CA PRO A 834 42.98 3.42 -6.27
C PRO A 834 42.30 3.11 -7.61
N SER A 835 43.10 2.92 -8.65
CA SER A 835 42.60 2.51 -9.95
C SER A 835 42.28 1.01 -9.95
N LEU A 836 41.01 0.63 -10.11
CA LEU A 836 40.59 -0.77 -10.29
C LEU A 836 40.31 -1.11 -11.76
N THR A 837 40.59 -0.17 -12.68
CA THR A 837 40.24 -0.28 -14.11
C THR A 837 41.04 -1.35 -14.88
N HIS A 838 42.03 -1.95 -14.24
CA HIS A 838 42.91 -2.97 -14.81
C HIS A 838 42.77 -4.34 -14.12
N ASP A 839 41.85 -4.51 -13.16
CA ASP A 839 41.60 -5.81 -12.55
C ASP A 839 40.80 -6.70 -13.52
N ALA A 840 41.46 -7.75 -14.02
CA ALA A 840 40.89 -8.69 -14.98
C ALA A 840 39.77 -9.57 -14.40
N SER A 841 39.61 -9.62 -13.08
CA SER A 841 38.50 -10.34 -12.43
C SER A 841 37.15 -9.63 -12.57
N ILE A 842 37.15 -8.35 -12.94
CA ILE A 842 35.97 -7.48 -12.94
C ILE A 842 35.35 -7.44 -14.33
N ARG A 843 34.03 -7.65 -14.41
CA ARG A 843 33.31 -7.58 -15.70
C ARG A 843 33.44 -6.20 -16.33
N SER A 844 33.69 -6.17 -17.64
CA SER A 844 34.00 -4.94 -18.39
C SER A 844 32.97 -3.81 -18.23
N PHE A 845 31.69 -4.13 -18.09
CA PHE A 845 30.64 -3.11 -17.97
C PHE A 845 30.63 -2.36 -16.63
N TYR A 846 31.16 -2.95 -15.55
CA TYR A 846 31.26 -2.28 -14.25
C TYR A 846 32.51 -1.41 -14.13
N GLN A 847 33.56 -1.68 -14.91
CA GLN A 847 34.86 -1.01 -14.78
C GLN A 847 34.78 0.53 -14.92
N ASN A 848 33.81 1.07 -15.65
CA ASN A 848 33.57 2.52 -15.79
C ASN A 848 32.72 3.13 -14.67
N SER A 849 32.15 2.30 -13.80
CA SER A 849 31.24 2.73 -12.74
C SER A 849 31.94 3.04 -11.42
N TRP A 850 33.24 2.76 -11.29
CA TRP A 850 33.99 2.92 -10.03
C TRP A 850 33.89 4.33 -9.44
N VAL A 851 34.30 5.38 -10.18
CA VAL A 851 34.19 6.79 -9.75
C VAL A 851 33.33 7.64 -10.69
N MET A 852 33.10 7.19 -11.93
CA MET A 852 32.36 7.93 -12.98
C MET A 852 32.81 9.40 -13.13
N PHE A 853 34.10 9.64 -13.41
CA PHE A 853 34.69 10.99 -13.51
C PHE A 853 33.93 11.98 -14.40
N HIS A 854 33.25 11.50 -15.45
CA HIS A 854 32.41 12.33 -16.33
C HIS A 854 31.21 12.99 -15.63
N LYS A 855 30.84 12.57 -14.40
CA LYS A 855 29.82 13.22 -13.58
C LYS A 855 30.39 14.26 -12.60
N ILE A 856 31.71 14.38 -12.50
CA ILE A 856 32.44 15.22 -11.53
C ILE A 856 33.15 16.34 -12.30
N GLU A 857 32.36 17.16 -12.99
CA GLU A 857 32.88 18.20 -13.88
C GLU A 857 33.41 19.41 -13.11
N LYS A 858 34.40 20.11 -13.67
CA LYS A 858 34.94 21.37 -13.14
C LYS A 858 34.09 22.56 -13.59
N ARG A 859 33.74 23.45 -12.66
CA ARG A 859 33.04 24.71 -12.94
C ARG A 859 34.01 25.82 -13.33
N PRO A 860 33.58 26.86 -14.06
CA PRO A 860 34.44 27.97 -14.45
C PRO A 860 35.11 28.72 -13.29
N ASP A 861 34.47 28.73 -12.12
CA ASP A 861 34.91 29.36 -10.87
C ASP A 861 35.71 28.43 -9.94
N ASP A 862 35.86 27.15 -10.28
CA ASP A 862 36.67 26.21 -9.51
C ASP A 862 38.17 26.51 -9.65
N LEU A 863 38.88 26.53 -8.52
CA LEU A 863 40.32 26.73 -8.50
C LEU A 863 41.06 25.46 -8.95
N ALA A 864 42.11 25.63 -9.75
CA ALA A 864 43.04 24.53 -10.06
C ALA A 864 43.81 24.09 -8.80
N VAL A 865 44.25 22.83 -8.78
CA VAL A 865 44.98 22.29 -7.63
C VAL A 865 46.48 22.63 -7.74
N ASP A 866 47.00 23.42 -6.80
CA ASP A 866 48.40 23.89 -6.82
C ASP A 866 49.44 22.85 -6.34
N PHE A 867 49.05 21.86 -5.53
CA PHE A 867 49.95 20.86 -4.94
C PHE A 867 49.47 19.44 -5.19
N VAL A 868 50.32 18.62 -5.81
CA VAL A 868 50.06 17.22 -6.16
C VAL A 868 50.94 16.29 -5.32
N SER A 869 50.33 15.36 -4.59
CA SER A 869 51.04 14.38 -3.76
C SER A 869 51.89 13.41 -4.60
N ALA A 870 52.91 12.81 -3.98
CA ALA A 870 53.76 11.82 -4.65
C ALA A 870 52.98 10.57 -5.11
N GLU A 871 51.93 10.20 -4.36
CA GLU A 871 51.06 9.07 -4.67
C GLU A 871 50.27 9.29 -5.96
N ILE A 872 49.66 10.47 -6.11
CA ILE A 872 48.91 10.83 -7.33
C ILE A 872 49.85 10.88 -8.54
N ARG A 873 51.07 11.40 -8.38
CA ARG A 873 52.07 11.40 -9.47
C ARG A 873 52.40 9.99 -9.92
N LYS A 874 52.66 9.09 -8.96
CA LYS A 874 52.97 7.68 -9.23
C LYS A 874 51.81 6.98 -9.95
N ASP A 875 50.56 7.23 -9.53
CA ASP A 875 49.37 6.67 -10.18
C ASP A 875 49.24 7.18 -11.63
N ILE A 876 49.44 8.47 -11.89
CA ILE A 876 49.46 9.02 -13.27
C ILE A 876 50.54 8.33 -14.12
N ASP A 877 51.76 8.19 -13.58
CA ASP A 877 52.87 7.53 -14.28
C ASP A 877 52.55 6.06 -14.60
N GLU A 878 51.90 5.35 -13.68
CA GLU A 878 51.43 3.97 -13.87
C GLU A 878 50.33 3.87 -14.95
N LEU A 879 49.37 4.79 -14.96
CA LEU A 879 48.34 4.86 -16.00
C LEU A 879 48.95 5.13 -17.39
N ILE A 880 49.94 6.03 -17.48
CA ILE A 880 50.68 6.29 -18.72
C ILE A 880 51.47 5.06 -19.17
N PHE A 881 52.11 4.36 -18.23
CA PHE A 881 52.83 3.12 -18.52
C PHE A 881 51.91 2.03 -19.09
N ILE A 882 50.73 1.83 -18.51
CA ILE A 882 49.73 0.86 -19.02
C ILE A 882 49.31 1.22 -20.46
N LEU A 883 49.10 2.51 -20.75
CA LEU A 883 48.78 2.95 -22.11
C LEU A 883 49.93 2.62 -23.10
N LYS A 884 51.19 2.83 -22.71
CA LYS A 884 52.37 2.47 -23.53
C LYS A 884 52.46 0.96 -23.78
N ASP A 885 52.37 0.13 -22.73
CA ASP A 885 52.49 -1.33 -22.83
C ASP A 885 51.39 -1.94 -23.72
N SER A 886 50.16 -1.40 -23.62
CA SER A 886 49.03 -1.84 -24.46
C SER A 886 49.26 -1.60 -25.97
N GLU A 887 50.11 -0.64 -26.34
CA GLU A 887 50.48 -0.37 -27.73
C GLU A 887 51.63 -1.27 -28.23
N GLU A 888 52.57 -1.65 -27.36
CA GLU A 888 53.76 -2.41 -27.75
C GLU A 888 53.51 -3.93 -27.87
N ASN A 889 52.68 -4.51 -26.99
CA ASN A 889 52.58 -5.97 -26.86
C ASN A 889 51.35 -6.60 -27.55
N ASN A 890 50.46 -5.81 -28.15
CA ASN A 890 49.25 -6.27 -28.86
C ASN A 890 48.43 -7.30 -28.05
N THR A 891 48.53 -7.24 -26.72
CA THR A 891 47.81 -8.13 -25.81
C THR A 891 46.34 -7.75 -25.86
N GLY A 892 45.48 -8.74 -26.14
CA GLY A 892 44.04 -8.55 -26.37
C GLY A 892 43.26 -7.83 -25.26
N PRO A 893 41.93 -7.68 -25.43
CA PRO A 893 41.06 -6.66 -24.82
C PRO A 893 40.81 -6.85 -23.30
N ARG A 894 41.86 -6.81 -22.49
CA ARG A 894 41.80 -7.07 -21.04
C ARG A 894 41.85 -5.82 -20.16
N SER A 895 42.23 -4.65 -20.66
CA SER A 895 42.32 -3.39 -19.90
C SER A 895 41.21 -2.39 -20.26
N ASN A 896 40.57 -1.76 -19.27
CA ASN A 896 39.57 -0.70 -19.48
C ASN A 896 40.22 0.62 -19.94
N LEU A 897 40.68 0.66 -21.20
CA LEU A 897 41.33 1.84 -21.76
C LEU A 897 40.44 3.09 -21.71
N ALA A 898 39.12 2.93 -21.88
CA ALA A 898 38.17 4.04 -21.81
C ALA A 898 38.15 4.69 -20.42
N GLY A 899 38.12 3.90 -19.35
CA GLY A 899 38.15 4.40 -17.97
C GLY A 899 39.48 5.06 -17.60
N ILE A 900 40.61 4.54 -18.11
CA ILE A 900 41.93 5.17 -17.94
C ILE A 900 41.95 6.57 -18.56
N TRP A 901 41.50 6.70 -19.81
CA TRP A 901 41.41 7.99 -20.48
C TRP A 901 40.49 8.97 -19.75
N GLN A 902 39.32 8.53 -19.27
CA GLN A 902 38.40 9.39 -18.52
C GLN A 902 39.07 9.98 -17.26
N ARG A 903 39.82 9.15 -16.52
CA ARG A 903 40.58 9.60 -15.34
C ARG A 903 41.68 10.59 -15.70
N LEU A 904 42.45 10.34 -16.76
CA LEU A 904 43.53 11.26 -17.20
C LEU A 904 42.98 12.61 -17.68
N PHE A 905 41.87 12.62 -18.43
CA PHE A 905 41.21 13.87 -18.82
C PHE A 905 40.77 14.68 -17.61
N TRP A 906 40.10 14.03 -16.66
CA TRP A 906 39.66 14.67 -15.43
C TRP A 906 40.84 15.20 -14.60
N MET A 907 41.90 14.39 -14.43
CA MET A 907 43.11 14.80 -13.72
C MET A 907 43.77 16.03 -14.35
N ARG A 908 43.74 16.12 -15.68
CA ARG A 908 44.25 17.30 -16.39
C ARG A 908 43.44 18.56 -16.14
N GLU A 909 42.11 18.48 -16.23
CA GLU A 909 41.22 19.64 -16.05
C GLU A 909 41.37 20.27 -14.64
N TRP A 910 41.63 19.43 -13.65
CA TRP A 910 41.86 19.84 -12.26
C TRP A 910 43.31 20.28 -11.95
N GLY A 911 44.24 20.09 -12.89
CA GLY A 911 45.63 20.55 -12.76
C GLY A 911 46.60 19.55 -12.11
N PHE A 912 46.25 18.26 -12.04
CA PHE A 912 47.11 17.24 -11.43
C PHE A 912 48.26 16.76 -12.33
N ILE A 913 48.13 16.93 -13.66
CA ILE A 913 49.11 16.48 -14.65
C ILE A 913 50.12 17.58 -14.91
N ASN A 914 51.42 17.26 -14.77
CA ASN A 914 52.51 18.19 -15.05
C ASN A 914 52.88 18.21 -16.55
N GLU A 915 53.73 19.16 -16.95
CA GLU A 915 54.12 19.32 -18.36
C GLU A 915 54.86 18.11 -18.95
N LEU A 916 55.70 17.42 -18.16
CA LEU A 916 56.42 16.23 -18.62
C LEU A 916 55.45 15.08 -18.92
N GLN A 917 54.51 14.79 -18.01
CA GLN A 917 53.47 13.77 -18.18
C GLN A 917 52.55 14.11 -19.36
N ALA A 918 52.19 15.39 -19.52
CA ALA A 918 51.40 15.85 -20.67
C ALA A 918 52.15 15.62 -22.00
N GLN A 919 53.47 15.84 -22.04
CA GLN A 919 54.29 15.55 -23.22
C GLN A 919 54.36 14.05 -23.53
N GLU A 920 54.42 13.18 -22.52
CA GLU A 920 54.38 11.73 -22.74
C GLU A 920 53.03 11.26 -23.33
N ILE A 921 51.91 11.77 -22.80
CA ILE A 921 50.57 11.48 -23.34
C ILE A 921 50.42 12.04 -24.75
N TYR A 922 50.98 13.22 -25.02
CA TYR A 922 51.01 13.79 -26.36
C TYR A 922 51.78 12.89 -27.35
N ALA A 923 52.94 12.37 -26.97
CA ALA A 923 53.74 11.49 -27.82
C ALA A 923 53.00 10.21 -28.22
N LEU A 924 52.21 9.62 -27.31
CA LEU A 924 51.34 8.47 -27.59
C LEU A 924 50.28 8.75 -28.65
N LEU A 925 49.73 9.97 -28.68
CA LEU A 925 48.63 10.32 -29.58
C LEU A 925 49.10 10.74 -30.98
N VAL A 926 50.35 11.20 -31.12
CA VAL A 926 50.90 11.74 -32.39
C VAL A 926 51.76 10.73 -33.15
N SER A 927 52.24 9.66 -32.50
CA SER A 927 53.12 8.64 -33.09
C SER A 927 52.50 7.78 -34.21
N LYS A 928 51.23 8.00 -34.59
CA LYS A 928 50.47 7.12 -35.49
C LYS A 928 50.37 7.65 -36.92
N GLU A 929 50.39 6.75 -37.91
CA GLU A 929 50.18 7.08 -39.34
C GLU A 929 48.75 7.56 -39.67
N SER A 930 47.78 7.27 -38.80
CA SER A 930 46.37 7.68 -38.94
C SER A 930 45.84 8.34 -37.65
N TRP A 931 44.71 9.04 -37.73
CA TRP A 931 44.14 9.79 -36.60
C TRP A 931 43.83 8.88 -35.41
N SER A 932 44.42 9.20 -34.25
CA SER A 932 44.24 8.45 -33.00
C SER A 932 42.81 8.56 -32.49
N ILE A 933 42.19 7.42 -32.14
CA ILE A 933 40.87 7.38 -31.51
C ILE A 933 41.05 7.04 -30.04
N ILE A 934 40.50 7.88 -29.16
CA ILE A 934 40.50 7.63 -27.71
C ILE A 934 39.24 6.83 -27.35
N PRO A 935 39.37 5.61 -26.79
CA PRO A 935 38.21 4.83 -26.36
C PRO A 935 37.31 5.61 -25.38
N GLY A 936 35.99 5.49 -25.56
CA GLY A 936 35.00 6.13 -24.69
C GLY A 936 34.87 7.65 -24.79
N HIS A 937 35.55 8.29 -25.75
CA HIS A 937 35.48 9.73 -25.99
C HIS A 937 35.11 10.03 -27.45
N HIS A 938 34.67 11.25 -27.73
CA HIS A 938 34.44 11.68 -29.11
C HIS A 938 35.76 11.64 -29.92
N TYR A 939 35.67 11.40 -31.21
CA TYR A 939 36.86 11.23 -32.07
C TYR A 939 37.71 12.49 -32.16
N TRP A 940 37.19 13.68 -31.83
CA TRP A 940 37.96 14.92 -31.72
C TRP A 940 38.74 15.08 -30.41
N ALA A 941 38.52 14.24 -29.38
CA ALA A 941 39.14 14.36 -28.06
C ALA A 941 40.69 14.39 -28.04
N PRO A 942 41.43 13.71 -28.93
CA PRO A 942 42.90 13.82 -28.98
C PRO A 942 43.41 15.26 -29.13
N LEU A 943 42.66 16.13 -29.82
CA LEU A 943 43.02 17.54 -30.02
C LEU A 943 43.20 18.28 -28.70
N LEU A 944 42.48 17.87 -27.65
CA LEU A 944 42.59 18.50 -26.35
C LEU A 944 44.01 18.37 -25.79
N TRP A 945 44.75 17.29 -26.08
CA TRP A 945 46.11 17.02 -25.59
C TRP A 945 47.24 17.61 -26.45
N MET A 946 46.91 18.24 -27.59
CA MET A 946 47.90 18.68 -28.57
C MET A 946 48.05 20.20 -28.55
N THR A 947 48.90 20.76 -27.68
CA THR A 947 49.01 22.22 -27.47
C THR A 947 49.82 22.96 -28.53
N ASP A 948 50.86 22.36 -29.12
CA ASP A 948 51.84 23.11 -29.93
C ASP A 948 51.52 23.20 -31.44
N SER A 949 50.41 22.60 -31.91
CA SER A 949 50.04 22.66 -33.35
C SER A 949 48.55 22.41 -33.64
N ILE A 950 47.62 22.88 -32.79
CA ILE A 950 46.17 22.62 -32.87
C ILE A 950 45.61 22.76 -34.30
N ARG A 951 46.00 23.79 -35.06
CA ARG A 951 45.52 23.99 -36.44
C ARG A 951 46.00 22.92 -37.43
N ALA A 952 47.25 22.48 -37.30
CA ALA A 952 47.81 21.44 -38.17
C ALA A 952 47.17 20.09 -37.88
N GLN A 953 47.01 19.76 -36.60
CA GLN A 953 46.39 18.50 -36.18
C GLN A 953 44.89 18.45 -36.45
N ASN A 954 44.17 19.57 -36.32
CA ASN A 954 42.77 19.63 -36.72
C ASN A 954 42.59 19.43 -38.24
N SER A 955 43.59 19.79 -39.05
CA SER A 955 43.57 19.49 -40.49
C SER A 955 43.72 17.98 -40.75
N THR A 956 44.52 17.27 -39.94
CA THR A 956 44.63 15.80 -39.96
C THR A 956 43.32 15.14 -39.53
N PHE A 957 42.70 15.61 -38.45
CA PHE A 957 41.39 15.15 -38.00
C PHE A 957 40.31 15.34 -39.06
N LYS A 958 40.25 16.53 -39.67
CA LYS A 958 39.30 16.83 -40.76
C LYS A 958 39.48 15.89 -41.95
N LYS A 959 40.72 15.58 -42.35
CA LYS A 959 41.00 14.60 -43.42
C LYS A 959 40.48 13.22 -43.06
N TRP A 960 40.69 12.78 -41.82
CA TRP A 960 40.19 11.50 -41.32
C TRP A 960 38.66 11.45 -41.26
N LEU A 961 38.01 12.52 -40.79
CA LEU A 961 36.56 12.66 -40.71
C LEU A 961 35.90 12.48 -42.09
N PHE A 962 36.50 13.06 -43.14
CA PHE A 962 35.99 12.93 -44.51
C PHE A 962 36.20 11.56 -45.15
N ASN A 963 36.88 10.63 -44.48
CA ASN A 963 36.97 9.24 -44.90
C ASN A 963 35.99 8.34 -44.12
N GLN A 964 35.20 8.91 -43.20
CA GLN A 964 34.18 8.17 -42.45
C GLN A 964 32.87 8.09 -43.24
N LYS A 965 32.07 7.05 -42.95
CA LYS A 965 30.72 6.87 -43.48
C LYS A 965 29.68 7.02 -42.38
N ILE A 966 28.52 7.55 -42.73
CA ILE A 966 27.37 7.63 -41.85
C ILE A 966 26.73 6.25 -41.72
N LYS A 967 26.46 5.80 -40.49
CA LYS A 967 25.83 4.50 -40.26
C LYS A 967 24.36 4.52 -40.69
N PRO A 968 23.87 3.51 -41.42
CA PRO A 968 22.45 3.41 -41.75
C PRO A 968 21.61 3.08 -40.50
N PHE A 969 20.32 3.40 -40.52
CA PHE A 969 19.37 3.09 -39.44
C PHE A 969 19.02 1.59 -39.39
N ARG A 970 19.05 0.91 -40.52
CA ARG A 970 18.73 -0.51 -40.63
C ARG A 970 19.77 -1.37 -39.92
N VAL A 971 19.29 -2.33 -39.15
CA VAL A 971 20.07 -3.37 -38.51
C VAL A 971 19.73 -4.69 -39.17
N LEU A 972 20.74 -5.28 -39.80
CA LEU A 972 20.65 -6.65 -40.29
C LEU A 972 21.00 -7.56 -39.12
N SER A 973 20.11 -8.50 -38.78
CA SER A 973 20.39 -9.51 -37.76
C SER A 973 21.30 -10.58 -38.37
N ASP A 974 22.53 -10.70 -37.85
CA ASP A 974 23.50 -11.72 -38.22
C ASP A 974 23.20 -13.11 -37.60
N ASN A 975 21.95 -13.39 -37.24
CA ASN A 975 21.56 -14.72 -36.77
C ASN A 975 21.44 -15.66 -37.97
N GLU A 976 22.54 -16.31 -38.34
CA GLU A 976 22.60 -17.41 -39.32
C GLU A 976 21.78 -18.67 -38.93
N ARG A 977 20.87 -18.58 -37.94
CA ARG A 977 20.06 -19.71 -37.46
C ARG A 977 18.58 -19.37 -37.32
N SER A 978 17.93 -18.96 -38.40
CA SER A 978 16.52 -19.30 -38.68
C SER A 978 16.11 -18.81 -40.06
N HIS A 979 15.70 -19.73 -40.94
CA HIS A 979 15.05 -19.42 -42.21
C HIS A 979 13.59 -18.98 -41.99
N ALA A 980 13.40 -17.79 -41.42
CA ALA A 980 12.10 -17.10 -41.40
C ALA A 980 12.39 -15.59 -41.53
N ASP A 981 11.74 -14.94 -42.51
CA ASP A 981 11.82 -13.51 -42.89
C ASP A 981 12.84 -12.65 -42.15
N LYS A 982 13.85 -12.15 -42.88
CA LYS A 982 14.80 -11.13 -42.40
C LYS A 982 14.04 -9.88 -41.94
N ARG A 983 13.63 -9.84 -40.67
CA ARG A 983 13.03 -8.66 -40.05
C ARG A 983 14.10 -7.58 -39.96
N ILE A 984 13.98 -6.56 -40.81
CA ILE A 984 14.76 -5.32 -40.68
C ILE A 984 14.27 -4.63 -39.40
N SER A 985 15.18 -4.41 -38.46
CA SER A 985 14.94 -3.53 -37.32
C SER A 985 15.61 -2.18 -37.55
N TRP A 986 15.03 -1.12 -37.01
CA TRP A 986 15.51 0.25 -37.19
C TRP A 986 16.06 0.74 -35.85
N ARG A 987 17.25 1.32 -35.84
CA ARG A 987 17.81 1.97 -34.65
C ARG A 987 18.70 3.16 -35.04
N LEU A 988 18.61 4.23 -34.28
CA LEU A 988 19.63 5.28 -34.32
C LEU A 988 20.81 4.77 -33.49
N GLY A 989 22.00 4.70 -34.08
CA GLY A 989 23.19 4.34 -33.31
C GLY A 989 23.37 5.31 -32.14
N VAL A 990 23.72 4.80 -30.96
CA VAL A 990 23.76 5.57 -29.68
C VAL A 990 24.60 6.85 -29.78
N ASN A 991 25.52 6.94 -30.75
CA ASN A 991 26.12 8.19 -31.17
C ASN A 991 26.19 8.23 -32.71
N ASP A 992 25.41 9.10 -33.37
CA ASP A 992 25.62 9.45 -34.78
C ASP A 992 26.87 10.34 -34.88
N ASP A 993 28.03 9.72 -34.61
CA ASP A 993 29.30 10.38 -34.33
C ASP A 993 29.72 11.34 -35.44
N PHE A 994 29.31 11.11 -36.69
CA PHE A 994 29.71 11.94 -37.81
C PHE A 994 29.33 13.41 -37.62
N PHE A 995 28.06 13.70 -37.30
CA PHE A 995 27.58 15.07 -37.17
C PHE A 995 28.18 15.78 -35.95
N VAL A 996 28.33 15.07 -34.82
CA VAL A 996 28.99 15.59 -33.61
C VAL A 996 30.45 15.94 -33.87
N ASN A 997 31.20 15.05 -34.54
CA ASN A 997 32.60 15.28 -34.86
C ASN A 997 32.81 16.37 -35.92
N MET A 998 31.88 16.49 -36.85
CA MET A 998 31.85 17.58 -37.81
C MET A 998 31.60 18.93 -37.13
N ALA A 999 30.60 19.02 -36.25
CA ALA A 999 30.34 20.24 -35.48
C ALA A 999 31.58 20.66 -34.67
N ALA A 1000 32.24 19.72 -33.99
CA ALA A 1000 33.46 19.98 -33.24
C ALA A 1000 34.63 20.46 -34.13
N SER A 1001 34.75 19.94 -35.36
CA SER A 1001 35.76 20.38 -36.33
C SER A 1001 35.51 21.80 -36.84
N LEU A 1002 34.24 22.16 -37.07
CA LEU A 1002 33.81 23.50 -37.50
C LEU A 1002 34.08 24.57 -36.43
N GLU A 1003 33.89 24.24 -35.15
CA GLU A 1003 34.21 25.16 -34.05
C GLU A 1003 35.70 25.52 -33.96
N ARG A 1004 36.59 24.62 -34.41
CA ARG A 1004 38.05 24.72 -34.22
C ARG A 1004 38.81 25.17 -35.46
N SER A 1005 38.18 25.12 -36.64
CA SER A 1005 38.77 25.62 -37.88
C SER A 1005 37.73 26.08 -38.88
N LYS A 1006 38.09 27.11 -39.67
CA LYS A 1006 37.29 27.51 -40.83
C LYS A 1006 37.34 26.44 -41.91
N TRP A 1007 36.19 26.09 -42.44
CA TRP A 1007 36.08 25.12 -43.52
C TRP A 1007 36.09 25.83 -44.88
N SER A 1008 36.74 25.21 -45.87
CA SER A 1008 36.65 25.70 -47.24
C SER A 1008 35.31 25.30 -47.85
N ARG A 1009 34.87 25.98 -48.92
CA ARG A 1009 33.69 25.57 -49.69
C ARG A 1009 33.74 24.09 -50.09
N LYS A 1010 34.89 23.59 -50.53
CA LYS A 1010 35.08 22.18 -50.92
C LYS A 1010 34.87 21.21 -49.75
N ASP A 1011 35.24 21.61 -48.54
CA ASP A 1011 35.09 20.80 -47.33
C ASP A 1011 33.61 20.60 -46.98
N PHE A 1012 32.81 21.68 -47.01
CA PHE A 1012 31.35 21.60 -46.81
C PHE A 1012 30.66 20.76 -47.88
N ILE A 1013 31.06 20.90 -49.14
CA ILE A 1013 30.52 20.08 -50.22
C ILE A 1013 30.84 18.61 -49.98
N LYS A 1014 32.07 18.28 -49.58
CA LYS A 1014 32.47 16.92 -49.27
C LYS A 1014 31.67 16.32 -48.10
N SER A 1015 31.38 17.08 -47.04
CA SER A 1015 30.53 16.57 -45.95
C SER A 1015 29.10 16.32 -46.39
N ILE A 1016 28.53 17.20 -47.23
CA ILE A 1016 27.17 17.02 -47.77
C ILE A 1016 27.11 15.78 -48.67
N LEU A 1017 28.16 15.50 -49.44
CA LEU A 1017 28.26 14.27 -50.25
C LEU A 1017 28.26 12.99 -49.39
N ILE A 1018 28.87 13.01 -48.21
CA ILE A 1018 28.81 11.87 -47.27
C ILE A 1018 27.37 11.66 -46.76
N VAL A 1019 26.63 12.74 -46.47
CA VAL A 1019 25.19 12.65 -46.11
C VAL A 1019 24.38 12.12 -47.29
N LYS A 1020 24.73 12.53 -48.52
CA LYS A 1020 24.12 12.03 -49.75
C LYS A 1020 24.32 10.52 -49.92
N GLU A 1021 25.49 9.97 -49.63
CA GLU A 1021 25.73 8.52 -49.68
C GLU A 1021 24.75 7.76 -48.79
N TRP A 1022 24.50 8.22 -47.56
CA TRP A 1022 23.50 7.62 -46.67
C TRP A 1022 22.07 7.77 -47.22
N TRP A 1023 21.70 8.97 -47.65
CA TRP A 1023 20.37 9.24 -48.18
C TRP A 1023 20.05 8.33 -49.38
N ASP A 1024 20.96 8.26 -50.35
CA ASP A 1024 20.78 7.44 -51.55
C ASP A 1024 20.70 5.94 -51.22
N ASP A 1025 21.42 5.49 -50.18
CA ASP A 1025 21.42 4.09 -49.72
C ASP A 1025 20.14 3.68 -48.96
N GLU A 1026 19.50 4.59 -48.22
CA GLU A 1026 18.45 4.21 -47.26
C GLU A 1026 17.10 4.91 -47.42
N TRP A 1027 17.05 6.10 -48.03
CA TRP A 1027 15.82 6.92 -48.09
C TRP A 1027 14.63 6.20 -48.75
N ASN A 1028 14.86 5.43 -49.81
CA ASN A 1028 13.80 4.67 -50.46
C ASN A 1028 13.15 3.64 -49.52
N LEU A 1029 13.97 2.98 -48.68
CA LEU A 1029 13.48 2.02 -47.69
C LEU A 1029 12.78 2.74 -46.53
N ILE A 1030 13.31 3.88 -46.09
CA ILE A 1030 12.68 4.73 -45.07
C ILE A 1030 11.29 5.15 -45.54
N ARG A 1031 11.19 5.74 -46.73
CA ARG A 1031 9.94 6.22 -47.33
C ARG A 1031 8.85 5.15 -47.44
N GLN A 1032 9.21 3.89 -47.65
CA GLN A 1032 8.26 2.78 -47.70
C GLN A 1032 7.70 2.38 -46.32
N ASN A 1033 8.37 2.76 -45.23
CA ASN A 1033 8.06 2.30 -43.87
C ASN A 1033 7.64 3.42 -42.90
N ILE A 1034 7.81 4.71 -43.26
CA ILE A 1034 7.49 5.85 -42.39
C ILE A 1034 6.02 5.92 -41.94
N GLU A 1035 5.06 5.43 -42.72
CA GLU A 1035 3.64 5.40 -42.32
C GLU A 1035 3.35 4.37 -41.21
N ARG A 1036 4.24 3.39 -41.02
CA ARG A 1036 4.07 2.29 -40.07
C ARG A 1036 4.93 2.42 -38.81
N ILE A 1037 5.99 3.23 -38.85
CA ILE A 1037 7.01 3.30 -37.79
C ILE A 1037 7.30 4.78 -37.48
N ASN A 1038 6.68 5.30 -36.41
CA ASN A 1038 6.84 6.70 -35.99
C ASN A 1038 8.27 7.01 -35.55
N GLU A 1039 8.96 6.08 -34.89
CA GLU A 1039 10.36 6.26 -34.45
C GLU A 1039 11.28 6.51 -35.65
N LEU A 1040 10.97 5.91 -36.81
CA LEU A 1040 11.75 6.12 -38.03
C LEU A 1040 11.57 7.54 -38.59
N VAL A 1041 10.38 8.13 -38.44
CA VAL A 1041 10.11 9.54 -38.77
C VAL A 1041 10.95 10.45 -37.88
N GLU A 1042 10.95 10.20 -36.58
CA GLU A 1042 11.72 11.01 -35.61
C GLU A 1042 13.22 10.94 -35.88
N MET A 1043 13.79 9.73 -36.05
CA MET A 1043 15.21 9.53 -36.36
C MET A 1043 15.64 10.18 -37.67
N THR A 1044 14.81 10.07 -38.72
CA THR A 1044 15.09 10.70 -40.02
C THR A 1044 15.06 12.21 -39.88
N LEU A 1045 14.08 12.76 -39.17
CA LEU A 1045 13.97 14.18 -38.93
C LEU A 1045 15.16 14.72 -38.12
N GLU A 1046 15.67 13.99 -37.11
CA GLU A 1046 16.90 14.35 -36.39
C GLU A 1046 18.10 14.50 -37.33
N ARG A 1047 18.39 13.49 -38.16
CA ARG A 1047 19.51 13.53 -39.11
C ARG A 1047 19.36 14.65 -40.17
N LEU A 1048 18.12 14.95 -40.57
CA LEU A 1048 17.84 16.06 -41.50
C LEU A 1048 17.98 17.43 -40.84
N ASN A 1049 17.73 17.55 -39.53
CA ASN A 1049 18.04 18.77 -38.79
C ASN A 1049 19.55 19.04 -38.75
N ASP A 1050 20.38 17.99 -38.64
CA ASP A 1050 21.84 18.14 -38.74
C ASP A 1050 22.27 18.57 -40.15
N LEU A 1051 21.64 18.02 -41.20
CA LEU A 1051 21.85 18.49 -42.57
C LEU A 1051 21.45 19.97 -42.74
N ASP A 1052 20.32 20.39 -42.15
CA ASP A 1052 19.89 21.80 -42.15
C ASP A 1052 20.95 22.71 -41.49
N ILE A 1053 21.59 22.28 -40.40
CA ILE A 1053 22.69 23.01 -39.76
C ILE A 1053 23.89 23.14 -40.71
N ILE A 1054 24.27 22.07 -41.41
CA ILE A 1054 25.42 22.06 -42.34
C ILE A 1054 25.19 23.04 -43.49
N VAL A 1055 24.03 22.94 -44.14
CA VAL A 1055 23.71 23.75 -45.31
C VAL A 1055 23.60 25.22 -44.92
N ALA A 1056 22.95 25.52 -43.79
CA ALA A 1056 22.86 26.88 -43.27
C ALA A 1056 24.24 27.48 -43.00
N ARG A 1057 25.16 26.72 -42.38
CA ARG A 1057 26.55 27.16 -42.13
C ARG A 1057 27.36 27.40 -43.40
N LEU A 1058 27.21 26.56 -44.43
CA LEU A 1058 27.83 26.79 -45.74
C LEU A 1058 27.40 28.14 -46.33
N ILE A 1059 26.11 28.45 -46.25
CA ILE A 1059 25.55 29.70 -46.76
C ILE A 1059 26.03 30.89 -45.92
N ASP A 1060 26.04 30.77 -44.60
CA ASP A 1060 26.53 31.83 -43.70
C ASP A 1060 28.00 32.19 -43.98
N GLU A 1061 28.87 31.19 -44.18
CA GLU A 1061 30.32 31.39 -44.34
C GLU A 1061 30.74 31.77 -45.77
N HIS A 1062 30.11 31.19 -46.80
CA HIS A 1062 30.54 31.33 -48.20
C HIS A 1062 29.52 32.07 -49.09
N GLY A 1063 28.34 32.39 -48.56
CA GLY A 1063 27.27 33.09 -49.27
C GLY A 1063 26.35 32.16 -50.06
N HIS A 1064 25.12 32.62 -50.28
CA HIS A 1064 24.09 31.85 -51.00
C HIS A 1064 24.45 31.55 -52.46
N GLU A 1065 25.08 32.49 -53.18
CA GLU A 1065 25.52 32.24 -54.57
C GLU A 1065 26.53 31.09 -54.65
N ALA A 1066 27.41 30.95 -53.65
CA ALA A 1066 28.37 29.86 -53.59
C ALA A 1066 27.68 28.50 -53.33
N PHE A 1067 26.56 28.50 -52.59
CA PHE A 1067 25.73 27.31 -52.43
C PHE A 1067 25.01 26.95 -53.74
N CYS A 1068 24.36 27.92 -54.41
CA CYS A 1068 23.66 27.70 -55.68
C CYS A 1068 24.57 27.18 -56.80
N ASN A 1069 25.79 27.71 -56.88
CA ASN A 1069 26.77 27.31 -57.89
C ASN A 1069 27.51 26.00 -57.53
N SER A 1070 27.04 25.25 -56.54
CA SER A 1070 27.69 24.01 -56.09
C SER A 1070 27.01 22.76 -56.66
N GLU A 1071 27.77 21.67 -56.78
CA GLU A 1071 27.28 20.39 -57.30
C GLU A 1071 26.22 19.71 -56.43
N VAL A 1072 26.11 20.09 -55.14
CA VAL A 1072 25.11 19.51 -54.22
C VAL A 1072 23.79 20.26 -54.20
N PHE A 1073 23.71 21.45 -54.82
CA PHE A 1073 22.53 22.32 -54.75
C PHE A 1073 21.25 21.63 -55.25
N SER A 1074 21.33 20.96 -56.40
CA SER A 1074 20.20 20.25 -57.00
C SER A 1074 19.72 19.10 -56.11
N TRP A 1075 20.66 18.38 -55.49
CA TRP A 1075 20.36 17.30 -54.56
C TRP A 1075 19.73 17.82 -53.26
N VAL A 1076 20.33 18.82 -52.60
CA VAL A 1076 19.76 19.41 -51.37
C VAL A 1076 18.37 19.99 -51.64
N SER A 1077 18.15 20.61 -52.80
CA SER A 1077 16.83 21.09 -53.21
C SER A 1077 15.81 19.96 -53.38
N ASN A 1078 16.22 18.79 -53.86
CA ASN A 1078 15.36 17.61 -53.91
C ASN A 1078 15.06 17.06 -52.51
N VAL A 1079 16.08 16.94 -51.67
CA VAL A 1079 15.94 16.50 -50.27
C VAL A 1079 14.93 17.38 -49.54
N ARG A 1080 15.04 18.72 -49.63
CA ARG A 1080 14.09 19.68 -49.02
C ARG A 1080 12.64 19.47 -49.44
N LYS A 1081 12.40 19.00 -50.67
CA LYS A 1081 11.05 18.70 -51.16
C LYS A 1081 10.55 17.36 -50.65
N GLU A 1082 11.35 16.32 -50.77
CA GLU A 1082 10.98 14.96 -50.36
C GLU A 1082 10.87 14.80 -48.83
N SER A 1083 11.68 15.55 -48.07
CA SER A 1083 11.71 15.53 -46.62
C SER A 1083 10.47 16.15 -45.95
N SER A 1084 9.61 16.80 -46.73
CA SER A 1084 8.32 17.31 -46.23
C SER A 1084 7.41 16.20 -45.69
N LEU A 1085 7.56 14.96 -46.21
CA LEU A 1085 6.84 13.76 -45.74
C LEU A 1085 7.12 13.42 -44.27
N VAL A 1086 8.32 13.74 -43.78
CA VAL A 1086 8.71 13.55 -42.38
C VAL A 1086 8.65 14.84 -41.58
N GLY A 1087 8.19 15.95 -42.18
CA GLY A 1087 8.05 17.25 -41.52
C GLY A 1087 9.34 18.09 -41.42
N ALA A 1088 10.41 17.76 -42.16
CA ALA A 1088 11.65 18.53 -42.14
C ALA A 1088 11.59 19.70 -43.13
N GLU A 1089 11.55 20.93 -42.61
CA GLU A 1089 11.30 22.15 -43.40
C GLU A 1089 12.54 23.00 -43.74
N PHE A 1090 13.71 22.64 -43.19
CA PHE A 1090 14.99 23.32 -43.37
C PHE A 1090 14.95 24.82 -43.02
N LEU A 1091 14.42 25.13 -41.82
CA LEU A 1091 14.19 26.52 -41.40
C LEU A 1091 15.50 27.28 -41.14
N ARG A 1092 16.59 26.64 -40.68
CA ARG A 1092 17.87 27.35 -40.50
C ARG A 1092 18.48 27.75 -41.83
N THR A 1093 18.42 26.84 -42.81
CA THR A 1093 18.84 27.11 -44.19
C THR A 1093 18.07 28.32 -44.73
N ARG A 1094 16.74 28.36 -44.58
CA ARG A 1094 15.94 29.53 -45.01
C ARG A 1094 16.38 30.83 -44.36
N VAL A 1095 16.65 30.82 -43.04
CA VAL A 1095 17.18 32.01 -42.34
C VAL A 1095 18.54 32.44 -42.91
N ALA A 1096 19.45 31.50 -43.16
CA ALA A 1096 20.75 31.76 -43.76
C ALA A 1096 20.64 32.34 -45.19
N GLU A 1097 19.74 31.78 -46.02
CA GLU A 1097 19.44 32.24 -47.38
C GLU A 1097 18.99 33.70 -47.37
N VAL A 1098 18.01 34.04 -46.51
CA VAL A 1098 17.49 35.40 -46.41
C VAL A 1098 18.55 36.39 -45.93
N PHE A 1099 19.34 36.03 -44.92
CA PHE A 1099 20.46 36.85 -44.44
C PHE A 1099 21.61 37.01 -45.44
N SER A 1100 21.65 36.19 -46.49
CA SER A 1100 22.58 36.33 -47.61
C SER A 1100 22.02 37.16 -48.77
N GLN A 1101 20.71 37.21 -48.98
CA GLN A 1101 20.09 37.77 -50.21
C GLN A 1101 19.18 39.00 -50.00
N THR A 1102 18.93 39.44 -48.76
CA THR A 1102 18.01 40.57 -48.44
C THR A 1102 16.62 40.38 -49.08
N ASN A 1103 15.93 39.27 -48.74
CA ASN A 1103 14.57 38.94 -49.22
C ASN A 1103 13.53 38.96 -48.06
N ASP A 1104 12.24 39.05 -48.36
CA ASP A 1104 11.12 39.20 -47.40
C ASP A 1104 10.59 37.87 -46.79
N GLU A 1105 11.25 36.74 -47.02
CA GLU A 1105 10.78 35.42 -46.53
C GLU A 1105 10.89 35.21 -45.01
N LEU A 1106 11.51 36.13 -44.26
CA LEU A 1106 11.62 36.07 -42.80
C LEU A 1106 10.26 36.02 -42.10
N LEU A 1107 9.23 36.66 -42.66
CA LEU A 1107 7.88 36.66 -42.10
C LEU A 1107 7.23 35.26 -42.14
N GLU A 1108 7.50 34.47 -43.18
CA GLU A 1108 6.99 33.10 -43.29
C GLU A 1108 7.72 32.14 -42.34
N VAL A 1109 9.02 32.34 -42.15
CA VAL A 1109 9.79 31.62 -41.12
C VAL A 1109 9.26 31.96 -39.72
N GLU A 1110 9.01 33.25 -39.46
CA GLU A 1110 8.44 33.73 -38.20
C GLU A 1110 7.07 33.08 -37.90
N LYS A 1111 6.14 33.07 -38.86
CA LYS A 1111 4.82 32.41 -38.69
C LYS A 1111 4.94 30.93 -38.33
N LYS A 1112 5.84 30.20 -38.99
CA LYS A 1112 6.07 28.77 -38.74
C LYS A 1112 6.67 28.52 -37.35
N LEU A 1113 7.61 29.36 -36.92
CA LEU A 1113 8.20 29.28 -35.59
C LEU A 1113 7.17 29.57 -34.50
N ILE A 1114 6.32 30.59 -34.67
CA ILE A 1114 5.21 30.89 -33.76
C ILE A 1114 4.24 29.71 -33.66
N SER A 1115 3.81 29.15 -34.80
CA SER A 1115 2.93 27.98 -34.82
C SER A 1115 3.54 26.78 -34.09
N GLY A 1116 4.84 26.52 -34.27
CA GLY A 1116 5.53 25.44 -33.57
C GLY A 1116 5.70 25.70 -32.07
N LEU A 1117 6.02 26.94 -31.65
CA LEU A 1117 6.15 27.34 -30.25
C LEU A 1117 4.84 27.21 -29.46
N LEU A 1118 3.71 27.53 -30.10
CA LEU A 1118 2.38 27.49 -29.49
C LEU A 1118 1.75 26.09 -29.56
N CYS A 1119 2.41 25.13 -30.21
CA CYS A 1119 1.98 23.74 -30.28
C CYS A 1119 2.03 23.06 -28.91
N SER A 1120 1.13 22.11 -28.64
CA SER A 1120 1.15 21.29 -27.43
C SER A 1120 2.21 20.17 -27.48
N ASP A 1121 2.74 19.86 -28.66
CA ASP A 1121 3.83 18.89 -28.86
C ASP A 1121 5.18 19.49 -28.45
N VAL A 1122 5.75 18.95 -27.37
CA VAL A 1122 7.05 19.35 -26.80
C VAL A 1122 8.19 19.19 -27.80
N SER A 1123 8.20 18.12 -28.60
CA SER A 1123 9.26 17.83 -29.58
C SER A 1123 9.25 18.90 -30.67
N ARG A 1124 8.07 19.21 -31.21
CA ARG A 1124 7.90 20.24 -32.23
C ARG A 1124 8.27 21.63 -31.69
N ALA A 1125 7.85 21.95 -30.46
CA ALA A 1125 8.15 23.24 -29.87
C ALA A 1125 9.65 23.42 -29.58
N ASN A 1126 10.34 22.39 -29.08
CA ASN A 1126 11.79 22.39 -28.86
C ASN A 1126 12.58 22.55 -30.17
N LYS A 1127 12.10 21.98 -31.27
CA LYS A 1127 12.71 22.16 -32.60
C LYS A 1127 12.60 23.61 -33.07
N SER A 1128 11.43 24.23 -32.94
CA SER A 1128 11.26 25.67 -33.21
C SER A 1128 12.18 26.54 -32.35
N LEU A 1129 12.30 26.24 -31.05
CA LEU A 1129 13.22 26.93 -30.13
C LEU A 1129 14.68 26.81 -30.59
N SER A 1130 15.10 25.66 -31.11
CA SER A 1130 16.47 25.48 -31.59
C SER A 1130 16.77 26.31 -32.85
N VAL A 1131 15.79 26.47 -33.75
CA VAL A 1131 15.92 27.38 -34.92
C VAL A 1131 15.97 28.85 -34.46
N LEU A 1132 15.19 29.20 -33.43
CA LEU A 1132 15.20 30.55 -32.85
C LEU A 1132 16.55 30.88 -32.21
N TRP A 1133 17.16 29.94 -31.51
CA TRP A 1133 18.51 30.09 -30.98
C TRP A 1133 19.54 30.32 -32.08
N TYR A 1134 19.42 29.62 -33.21
CA TYR A 1134 20.26 29.84 -34.39
C TYR A 1134 20.10 31.26 -34.94
N TRP A 1135 18.86 31.70 -35.18
CA TRP A 1135 18.55 33.05 -35.65
C TRP A 1135 19.11 34.09 -34.66
N LEU A 1136 18.87 33.95 -33.36
CA LEU A 1136 19.37 34.86 -32.34
C LEU A 1136 20.91 34.99 -32.34
N LYS A 1137 21.62 33.86 -32.46
CA LYS A 1137 23.09 33.82 -32.43
C LYS A 1137 23.74 34.27 -33.74
N HIS A 1138 23.00 34.39 -34.82
CA HIS A 1138 23.56 34.68 -36.13
C HIS A 1138 24.17 36.11 -36.19
N PRO A 1139 25.38 36.30 -36.76
CA PRO A 1139 26.09 37.60 -36.72
C PRO A 1139 25.37 38.74 -37.44
N LYS A 1140 24.60 38.44 -38.49
CA LYS A 1140 23.84 39.44 -39.26
C LYS A 1140 22.49 39.79 -38.63
N SER A 1141 22.08 39.16 -37.53
CA SER A 1141 20.74 39.38 -36.97
C SER A 1141 20.48 40.83 -36.56
N SER A 1142 21.51 41.57 -36.15
CA SER A 1142 21.39 43.00 -35.83
C SER A 1142 21.21 43.91 -37.05
N ASN A 1143 21.44 43.41 -38.27
CA ASN A 1143 21.30 44.17 -39.52
C ASN A 1143 19.88 44.13 -40.09
N PHE A 1144 19.00 43.30 -39.53
CA PHE A 1144 17.60 43.16 -39.96
C PHE A 1144 16.67 43.68 -38.86
N SER A 1145 15.45 44.05 -39.24
CA SER A 1145 14.41 44.43 -38.29
C SER A 1145 14.11 43.27 -37.33
N PRO A 1146 13.84 43.57 -36.04
CA PRO A 1146 13.50 42.53 -35.07
C PRO A 1146 12.25 41.77 -35.51
N PRO A 1147 12.18 40.44 -35.32
CA PRO A 1147 10.96 39.66 -35.58
C PRO A 1147 9.92 39.97 -34.48
N ALA A 1148 9.18 41.05 -34.67
CA ALA A 1148 8.36 41.65 -33.62
C ALA A 1148 7.29 40.68 -33.06
N ALA A 1149 6.57 39.97 -33.93
CA ALA A 1149 5.50 39.06 -33.51
C ALA A 1149 6.07 37.86 -32.72
N LEU A 1150 7.25 37.40 -33.08
CA LEU A 1150 7.96 36.33 -32.39
C LEU A 1150 8.49 36.76 -31.02
N VAL A 1151 9.10 37.95 -30.93
CA VAL A 1151 9.58 38.53 -29.66
C VAL A 1151 8.40 38.78 -28.71
N GLU A 1152 7.28 39.30 -29.23
CA GLU A 1152 6.03 39.46 -28.48
C GLU A 1152 5.47 38.10 -28.03
N THR A 1153 5.49 37.08 -28.88
CA THR A 1153 5.04 35.72 -28.54
C THR A 1153 5.85 35.11 -27.41
N ILE A 1154 7.19 35.17 -27.48
CA ILE A 1154 8.09 34.64 -26.45
C ILE A 1154 7.91 35.41 -25.13
N THR A 1155 7.76 36.75 -25.20
CA THR A 1155 7.46 37.57 -24.03
C THR A 1155 6.12 37.21 -23.39
N ALA A 1156 5.09 37.01 -24.22
CA ALA A 1156 3.76 36.61 -23.78
C ALA A 1156 3.75 35.20 -23.15
N ILE A 1157 4.55 34.25 -23.66
CA ILE A 1157 4.69 32.93 -23.04
C ILE A 1157 5.20 33.06 -21.59
N ILE A 1158 6.19 33.93 -21.34
CA ILE A 1158 6.73 34.16 -20.00
C ILE A 1158 5.69 34.86 -19.11
N SER A 1159 5.07 35.95 -19.59
CA SER A 1159 4.09 36.70 -18.79
C SER A 1159 2.83 35.89 -18.46
N THR A 1160 2.41 35.02 -19.38
CA THR A 1160 1.26 34.12 -19.19
C THR A 1160 1.63 32.76 -18.59
N ARG A 1161 2.92 32.52 -18.29
CA ARG A 1161 3.45 31.28 -17.70
C ARG A 1161 3.04 30.02 -18.47
N ARG A 1162 3.08 30.09 -19.82
CA ARG A 1162 2.56 29.02 -20.68
C ARG A 1162 3.49 27.81 -20.73
N MET A 1163 3.00 26.68 -20.24
CA MET A 1163 3.63 25.37 -20.34
C MET A 1163 3.33 24.69 -21.70
N PRO A 1164 4.16 23.73 -22.17
CA PRO A 1164 5.35 23.15 -21.52
C PRO A 1164 6.69 23.86 -21.83
N VAL A 1165 6.70 24.84 -22.73
CA VAL A 1165 7.94 25.44 -23.27
C VAL A 1165 8.60 26.51 -22.38
N LEU A 1166 7.96 26.86 -21.27
CA LEU A 1166 8.32 28.02 -20.44
C LEU A 1166 9.80 28.04 -20.05
N PHE A 1167 10.36 26.91 -19.60
CA PHE A 1167 11.78 26.82 -19.21
C PHE A 1167 12.73 27.18 -20.37
N SER A 1168 12.53 26.57 -21.54
CA SER A 1168 13.34 26.83 -22.72
C SER A 1168 13.21 28.28 -23.21
N VAL A 1169 12.00 28.86 -23.09
CA VAL A 1169 11.70 30.25 -23.45
C VAL A 1169 12.37 31.23 -22.48
N LEU A 1170 12.39 30.95 -21.17
CA LEU A 1170 13.14 31.73 -20.17
C LEU A 1170 14.63 31.79 -20.52
N ASN A 1171 15.22 30.64 -20.85
CA ASN A 1171 16.63 30.56 -21.27
C ASN A 1171 16.90 31.32 -22.59
N LEU A 1172 16.02 31.17 -23.59
CA LEU A 1172 16.13 31.90 -24.86
C LEU A 1172 16.03 33.42 -24.65
N MET A 1173 15.10 33.87 -23.80
CA MET A 1173 14.93 35.28 -23.47
C MET A 1173 16.15 35.84 -22.75
N ALA A 1174 16.80 35.07 -21.86
CA ALA A 1174 18.02 35.48 -21.20
C ALA A 1174 19.14 35.77 -22.22
N ASP A 1175 19.32 34.89 -23.21
CA ASP A 1175 20.27 35.10 -24.29
C ASP A 1175 19.88 36.25 -25.22
N LEU A 1176 18.58 36.47 -25.46
CA LEU A 1176 18.09 37.60 -26.25
C LEU A 1176 18.42 38.93 -25.59
N VAL A 1177 18.17 39.05 -24.28
CA VAL A 1177 18.51 40.24 -23.49
C VAL A 1177 20.01 40.54 -23.56
N LEU A 1178 20.86 39.53 -23.46
CA LEU A 1178 22.32 39.70 -23.50
C LEU A 1178 22.85 40.10 -24.89
N ARG A 1179 22.25 39.60 -25.97
CA ARG A 1179 22.77 39.77 -27.34
C ARG A 1179 22.11 40.91 -28.11
N HIS A 1180 20.80 41.03 -28.01
CA HIS A 1180 19.98 41.98 -28.78
C HIS A 1180 18.98 42.74 -27.89
N PRO A 1181 19.42 43.50 -26.87
CA PRO A 1181 18.52 44.20 -25.94
C PRO A 1181 17.61 45.23 -26.63
N ARG A 1182 17.98 45.71 -27.82
CA ARG A 1182 17.18 46.64 -28.65
C ARG A 1182 15.96 46.00 -29.30
N TRP A 1183 15.87 44.67 -29.35
CA TRP A 1183 14.69 43.97 -29.85
C TRP A 1183 13.51 44.03 -28.88
N LEU A 1184 13.78 44.35 -27.60
CA LEU A 1184 12.77 44.51 -26.57
C LEU A 1184 12.43 45.99 -26.40
N ASN A 1185 11.14 46.28 -26.28
CA ASN A 1185 10.64 47.62 -25.98
C ASN A 1185 10.20 47.72 -24.52
N ILE A 1186 9.77 48.92 -24.10
CA ILE A 1186 9.33 49.17 -22.71
C ILE A 1186 8.19 48.22 -22.31
N SER A 1187 7.23 47.97 -23.20
CA SER A 1187 6.12 47.03 -22.95
C SER A 1187 6.63 45.62 -22.71
N SER A 1188 7.62 45.16 -23.48
CA SER A 1188 8.25 43.85 -23.29
C SER A 1188 8.84 43.73 -21.87
N TYR A 1189 9.59 44.74 -21.41
CA TYR A 1189 10.18 44.72 -20.07
C TYR A 1189 9.12 44.72 -18.95
N ILE A 1190 8.02 45.46 -19.11
CA ILE A 1190 6.91 45.46 -18.14
C ILE A 1190 6.26 44.07 -18.08
N MET A 1191 6.01 43.43 -19.23
CA MET A 1191 5.44 42.08 -19.29
C MET A 1191 6.37 41.03 -18.66
N LEU A 1192 7.69 41.13 -18.91
CA LEU A 1192 8.69 40.25 -18.29
C LEU A 1192 8.77 40.45 -16.77
N ALA A 1193 8.76 41.70 -16.30
CA ALA A 1193 8.74 42.01 -14.87
C ALA A 1193 7.50 41.41 -14.20
N SER A 1194 6.33 41.58 -14.82
CA SER A 1194 5.08 41.00 -14.34
C SER A 1194 5.13 39.47 -14.28
N GLY A 1195 5.56 38.80 -15.36
CA GLY A 1195 5.69 37.34 -15.40
C GLY A 1195 6.66 36.78 -14.36
N LEU A 1196 7.86 37.37 -14.26
CA LEU A 1196 8.86 36.98 -13.26
C LEU A 1196 8.38 37.24 -11.82
N ASN A 1197 7.60 38.29 -11.60
CA ASN A 1197 7.05 38.59 -10.29
C ASN A 1197 5.99 37.55 -9.87
N MET A 1198 5.10 37.14 -10.79
CA MET A 1198 4.14 36.07 -10.50
C MET A 1198 4.84 34.73 -10.22
N LEU A 1199 5.90 34.43 -10.97
CA LEU A 1199 6.68 33.20 -10.78
C LEU A 1199 7.41 33.15 -9.42
N LEU A 1200 7.68 34.28 -8.76
CA LEU A 1200 8.26 34.28 -7.40
C LEU A 1200 7.33 33.60 -6.39
N GLU A 1201 6.01 33.77 -6.53
CA GLU A 1201 5.01 33.15 -5.66
C GLU A 1201 4.64 31.74 -6.13
N GLU A 1202 4.46 31.56 -7.44
CA GLU A 1202 4.01 30.30 -8.03
C GLU A 1202 5.07 29.20 -8.07
N LEU A 1203 6.35 29.54 -7.87
CA LEU A 1203 7.48 28.60 -7.84
C LEU A 1203 8.09 28.44 -6.44
N ARG A 1204 7.36 28.77 -5.37
CA ARG A 1204 7.78 28.47 -3.99
C ARG A 1204 7.72 26.96 -3.73
N TYR A 1205 8.65 26.44 -2.94
CA TYR A 1205 8.62 25.06 -2.46
C TYR A 1205 7.59 24.86 -1.33
N ASP A 1206 7.44 25.88 -0.47
CA ASP A 1206 6.53 25.86 0.67
C ASP A 1206 5.41 26.91 0.53
N ASN A 1207 4.21 26.55 1.00
CA ASN A 1207 3.01 27.41 0.95
C ASN A 1207 2.71 27.95 -0.45
N ARG A 1208 2.94 27.11 -1.46
CA ARG A 1208 2.70 27.41 -2.86
C ARG A 1208 1.20 27.64 -3.11
N PRO A 1209 0.79 28.68 -3.86
CA PRO A 1209 -0.61 28.92 -4.18
C PRO A 1209 -1.24 27.73 -4.91
N ASN A 1210 -2.44 27.34 -4.51
CA ASN A 1210 -3.24 26.36 -5.24
C ASN A 1210 -3.67 26.96 -6.60
N GLY A 1211 -3.49 26.21 -7.70
CA GLY A 1211 -4.10 26.54 -8.99
C GLY A 1211 -3.15 27.09 -10.05
N THR A 1212 -1.83 27.02 -9.84
CA THR A 1212 -0.84 27.64 -10.74
C THR A 1212 -0.83 27.03 -12.15
N GLY A 1213 -1.22 25.76 -12.31
CA GLY A 1213 -1.10 25.04 -13.58
C GLY A 1213 0.33 24.62 -13.93
N ILE A 1214 1.29 24.78 -13.01
CA ILE A 1214 2.68 24.39 -13.16
C ILE A 1214 2.93 23.12 -12.32
N PRO A 1215 3.31 21.99 -12.93
CA PRO A 1215 3.62 20.75 -12.20
C PRO A 1215 4.75 20.94 -11.18
N ASP A 1216 4.65 20.26 -10.04
CA ASP A 1216 5.66 20.36 -8.97
C ASP A 1216 7.07 19.94 -9.43
N GLU A 1217 7.15 18.90 -10.27
CA GLU A 1217 8.42 18.33 -10.76
C GLU A 1217 9.25 19.33 -11.59
N VAL A 1218 8.62 20.30 -12.26
CA VAL A 1218 9.31 21.29 -13.11
C VAL A 1218 9.70 22.57 -12.38
N VAL A 1219 9.27 22.74 -11.11
CA VAL A 1219 9.51 23.97 -10.33
C VAL A 1219 11.01 24.30 -10.22
N PRO A 1220 11.92 23.37 -9.84
CA PRO A 1220 13.35 23.65 -9.78
C PRO A 1220 13.95 24.18 -11.09
N GLU A 1221 13.59 23.54 -12.21
CA GLU A 1221 14.05 23.95 -13.55
C GLU A 1221 13.56 25.35 -13.89
N LEU A 1222 12.28 25.65 -13.65
CA LEU A 1222 11.72 26.97 -13.91
C LEU A 1222 12.36 28.07 -13.04
N ARG A 1223 12.66 27.79 -11.76
CA ARG A 1223 13.39 28.72 -10.89
C ARG A 1223 14.79 29.00 -11.45
N LEU A 1224 15.51 27.98 -11.92
CA LEU A 1224 16.82 28.15 -12.57
C LEU A 1224 16.71 29.01 -13.84
N GLY A 1225 15.69 28.78 -14.67
CA GLY A 1225 15.41 29.60 -15.85
C GLY A 1225 15.12 31.07 -15.50
N CYS A 1226 14.34 31.30 -14.44
CA CYS A 1226 14.05 32.64 -13.93
C CYS A 1226 15.30 33.34 -13.40
N LEU A 1227 16.16 32.64 -12.67
CA LEU A 1227 17.43 33.17 -12.17
C LEU A 1227 18.37 33.58 -13.31
N ARG A 1228 18.49 32.74 -14.35
CA ARG A 1228 19.30 33.06 -15.53
C ARG A 1228 18.78 34.32 -16.24
N LEU A 1229 17.47 34.42 -16.44
CA LEU A 1229 16.86 35.61 -17.05
C LEU A 1229 17.01 36.85 -16.15
N ALA A 1230 16.85 36.70 -14.83
CA ALA A 1230 17.04 37.78 -13.87
C ALA A 1230 18.46 38.36 -13.91
N LYS A 1231 19.50 37.50 -13.97
CA LYS A 1231 20.89 37.95 -14.14
C LYS A 1231 21.11 38.72 -15.44
N ALA A 1232 20.56 38.24 -16.56
CA ALA A 1232 20.63 38.95 -17.83
C ALA A 1232 19.97 40.34 -17.77
N LEU A 1233 18.85 40.46 -17.05
CA LEU A 1233 18.06 41.69 -16.93
C LEU A 1233 18.62 42.70 -15.90
N GLN A 1234 19.52 42.29 -15.00
CA GLN A 1234 20.03 43.13 -13.91
C GLN A 1234 20.66 44.44 -14.41
N HIS A 1235 21.21 44.44 -15.61
CA HIS A 1235 21.90 45.57 -16.23
C HIS A 1235 20.99 46.49 -17.07
N ILE A 1236 19.69 46.19 -17.19
CA ILE A 1236 18.74 46.98 -17.98
C ILE A 1236 18.17 48.15 -17.17
N ASP A 1237 18.19 49.37 -17.73
CA ASP A 1237 17.68 50.60 -17.09
C ASP A 1237 16.14 50.69 -17.04
N SER A 1238 15.52 49.83 -16.22
CA SER A 1238 14.12 49.95 -15.79
C SER A 1238 14.00 49.60 -14.31
N ASN A 1239 13.32 50.44 -13.52
CA ASN A 1239 13.21 50.23 -12.06
C ASN A 1239 12.42 48.99 -11.70
N GLU A 1240 11.32 48.71 -12.41
CA GLU A 1240 10.46 47.55 -12.15
C GLU A 1240 11.19 46.23 -12.42
N ILE A 1241 11.89 46.12 -13.56
CA ILE A 1241 12.63 44.90 -13.92
C ILE A 1241 13.85 44.69 -13.01
N LYS A 1242 14.58 45.77 -12.66
CA LYS A 1242 15.72 45.70 -11.72
C LYS A 1242 15.27 45.20 -10.35
N THR A 1243 14.09 45.60 -9.90
CA THR A 1243 13.55 45.19 -8.60
C THR A 1243 13.27 43.69 -8.59
N VAL A 1244 12.51 43.17 -9.57
CA VAL A 1244 12.19 41.74 -9.65
C VAL A 1244 13.44 40.89 -9.91
N ALA A 1245 14.37 41.36 -10.74
CA ALA A 1245 15.65 40.66 -10.97
C ALA A 1245 16.47 40.52 -9.68
N ARG A 1246 16.56 41.58 -8.86
CA ARG A 1246 17.25 41.52 -7.55
C ARG A 1246 16.57 40.55 -6.59
N MET A 1247 15.25 40.44 -6.62
CA MET A 1247 14.52 39.48 -5.78
C MET A 1247 14.89 38.03 -6.13
N TRP A 1248 14.92 37.68 -7.42
CA TRP A 1248 15.34 36.35 -7.88
C TRP A 1248 16.80 36.04 -7.53
N ILE A 1249 17.72 36.97 -7.79
CA ILE A 1249 19.14 36.82 -7.45
C ILE A 1249 19.33 36.68 -5.93
N GLY A 1250 18.60 37.46 -5.14
CA GLY A 1250 18.63 37.37 -3.67
C GLY A 1250 18.11 36.03 -3.15
N GLN A 1251 17.01 35.51 -3.70
CA GLN A 1251 16.48 34.19 -3.31
C GLN A 1251 17.48 33.06 -3.61
N ALA A 1252 18.17 33.11 -4.75
CA ALA A 1252 19.09 32.06 -5.19
C ALA A 1252 20.18 31.75 -4.15
N ILE A 1253 20.76 32.77 -3.50
CA ILE A 1253 21.85 32.62 -2.52
C ILE A 1253 21.48 31.70 -1.34
N SER A 1254 20.20 31.63 -1.00
CA SER A 1254 19.66 30.81 0.09
C SER A 1254 18.75 29.69 -0.38
N ASP A 1255 18.75 29.40 -1.70
CA ASP A 1255 17.88 28.36 -2.25
C ASP A 1255 18.30 26.98 -1.71
N PRO A 1256 17.34 26.10 -1.36
CA PRO A 1256 17.62 24.77 -0.85
C PRO A 1256 18.36 23.87 -1.84
N LEU A 1257 18.41 24.21 -3.13
CA LEU A 1257 19.08 23.43 -4.17
C LEU A 1257 20.40 24.08 -4.67
N PRO A 1258 21.48 23.29 -4.87
CA PRO A 1258 22.80 23.79 -5.25
C PRO A 1258 22.86 24.42 -6.63
N GLU A 1259 22.06 23.94 -7.59
CA GLU A 1259 22.04 24.44 -8.96
C GLU A 1259 21.56 25.90 -9.05
N LEU A 1260 20.82 26.39 -8.05
CA LEU A 1260 20.48 27.81 -7.91
C LEU A 1260 21.48 28.55 -7.02
N ARG A 1261 21.87 27.93 -5.89
CA ARG A 1261 22.77 28.53 -4.89
C ARG A 1261 24.15 28.87 -5.42
N TYR A 1262 24.72 27.97 -6.22
CA TYR A 1262 26.03 28.11 -6.82
C TYR A 1262 25.94 28.55 -8.29
N PHE A 1263 24.80 29.06 -8.73
CA PHE A 1263 24.65 29.58 -10.10
C PHE A 1263 25.42 30.91 -10.23
N ASN A 1264 26.48 30.92 -11.04
CA ASN A 1264 27.35 32.09 -11.26
C ASN A 1264 27.17 32.73 -12.64
#